data_AF-A0A812ILQ9-F1
#
_entry.id   AF-A0A812ILQ9-F1
#
_cell.length_a   1.000
_cell.length_b   1.000
_cell.length_c   1.000
_cell.angle_alpha   90.00
_cell.angle_beta   90.00
_cell.angle_gamma   90.00
#
_symmetry.space_group_name_H-M   'P 1'
#
loop_
_entity.id
_entity.type
_entity.pdbx_description
1 polymer ?
#
loop_
_entity_poly.entity_id
_entity_poly.type
_entity_poly.pdbx_seq_one_letter_code
_entity_poly.pdbx_strand_id
1 'polypeptide(L)'
;MVVGNRVIESAAQVAEGDLLAAAESIGSAAVVVGRTAERVGQFAGDLTMQLTGIALATVKRSVEEGAKLATAVGNFIADQATAIGNEVAKVGPLVAGLAEDTWNEMKQFLDCLKPSLSLCAILIGRHCDCGAGSYVEVESDRLEMRCVFLKVSEFTNGFGIKAQASQDINGNSESGTAILPGEEYEQAYEMLGQALKSRDEALNELESPAPAGSCETSLHLAVDGVAQFGPDIKATVHSNGNTHFEIKGLVRASVDTIVTAEGSCGFFAERSFPRQPKTQVFCAGKFCIIIALQMIAQLEIQGVLTGTVEMSHDVDFEIYATVDVTKGGHSEVHVTSPKIEFKNSEAIAASATASVRVGAGPKLTVWPIPGVPVTFNPMAHAEAKAQGTVGVAESLLQESSQLSSEANTSSSIVEATATTPKLKLCNAAAISIYTDFGITGFALPPELRAYFSDDILRRAIETAMEQGARAMIKMMAGPLQCLPGASEVSDTILAAATRASGAITALIPGLGLNFNFKSISLLDPFKMFCEEVWTSPDPGFGKVPCAADLGCKHAGRGPPSESEIEVVEPQQIEEESEPVVSSTDSACYNIPMGDRFIQIGKFRIADMDGETLVISHKDTKNVAARYLKSGNAHQAGSTLDPWDRTAGTAKGIKFGYEFIQIGDFRFGAVDEDEFSVASTTGSRTIQTVRRSDGHNSIGANTLDRAEGPATGITSGDKFLQIGKFRFVEDGGDKLLLFWMGATPPKALQRFNSDGTVNWHSTGAPAISGAVMPDRASNPSKCRDVAEMAHGLCRKSFGTWGDRFIQLGKWRLAALDDDSFVFAHDITENVVFTRDGRKFWGYSNEVWRRLPGFPYGITFGPDLIQIGNWRLYADDDEHLSLSHARQGKYWLFKRGGTVERGENSNAWNGWKGTRSASAGPAAGVGYGDQFLQIRNFRIGAADGGHRLLVTHIGTDDTIEGYTDLGETEADVLQTYTDDVNDRIAQWHCGGIQTILHSCPGITTGDRFLQLGDWRIAAMDSDHLSVSHREGKTAQVFKSDGSILTGSRTTHNSWQREAKEMPAYDYYKQVKFGNRFIELGDFRIGEIDNKLSVSHRNRQSIRVFQSDGTLLPTSTSSYGLWGLPVGPPIGVTFGDRFVQIGQFRLGDVDGTHFSVAHVQRTLQVYKSDGNLETDIGTDNNTHTTARRSLLECRVVPETPRPFKIGSTVVIYSERGGGFLLQMCPSCTVLLKALRPRS
;
A
#
# COMPACT_ATOMS: atom_id res chain seq x y z
N MET A 1 26.69 -1.83 -30.18
CA MET A 1 26.83 -1.36 -31.58
C MET A 1 25.55 -1.76 -32.29
N VAL A 2 24.87 -0.80 -32.94
CA VAL A 2 23.50 -0.89 -33.52
C VAL A 2 22.44 -0.99 -32.40
N VAL A 3 21.72 0.07 -32.01
CA VAL A 3 20.80 0.93 -32.79
C VAL A 3 20.92 2.38 -32.31
N GLY A 4 21.24 3.29 -33.24
CA GLY A 4 21.24 4.74 -33.05
C GLY A 4 20.78 5.45 -34.32
N ASN A 5 19.81 4.87 -35.04
CA ASN A 5 19.42 5.33 -36.38
C ASN A 5 17.92 5.60 -36.57
N ARG A 6 17.09 5.69 -35.51
CA ARG A 6 15.67 6.06 -35.68
C ARG A 6 15.16 7.26 -34.87
N VAL A 7 16.02 7.88 -34.05
CA VAL A 7 15.70 9.18 -33.41
C VAL A 7 16.12 10.37 -34.29
N ILE A 8 16.85 10.13 -35.39
CA ILE A 8 17.30 11.18 -36.32
C ILE A 8 16.21 11.57 -37.33
N GLU A 9 15.23 10.71 -37.64
CA GLU A 9 14.26 11.01 -38.72
C GLU A 9 13.12 11.96 -38.29
N SER A 10 12.80 12.10 -37.00
CA SER A 10 11.74 13.02 -36.54
C SER A 10 12.26 14.39 -36.09
N ALA A 11 13.57 14.55 -35.86
CA ALA A 11 14.18 15.85 -35.55
C ALA A 11 14.69 16.58 -36.81
N ALA A 12 14.78 15.89 -37.95
CA ALA A 12 15.30 16.44 -39.21
C ALA A 12 14.31 17.33 -40.00
N GLN A 13 13.06 17.51 -39.55
CA GLN A 13 12.05 18.28 -40.30
C GLN A 13 11.65 19.64 -39.69
N VAL A 14 12.24 20.09 -38.58
CA VAL A 14 11.79 21.33 -37.90
C VAL A 14 12.86 22.43 -37.72
N ALA A 15 14.15 22.22 -38.02
CA ALA A 15 15.18 23.20 -37.60
C ALA A 15 16.23 23.61 -38.66
N GLU A 16 15.84 23.78 -39.93
CA GLU A 16 16.79 24.26 -40.97
C GLU A 16 16.83 25.80 -41.12
N GLY A 17 15.88 26.54 -40.54
CA GLY A 17 15.82 28.01 -40.66
C GLY A 17 16.56 28.79 -39.57
N ASP A 18 16.43 28.37 -38.30
CA ASP A 18 16.83 29.20 -37.16
C ASP A 18 18.33 29.15 -36.86
N LEU A 19 19.02 28.06 -37.25
CA LEU A 19 20.46 27.91 -37.05
C LEU A 19 21.28 28.81 -38.00
N LEU A 20 20.79 29.01 -39.23
CA LEU A 20 21.42 29.86 -40.23
C LEU A 20 21.31 31.35 -39.83
N ALA A 21 20.15 31.76 -39.31
CA ALA A 21 19.91 33.11 -38.81
C ALA A 21 20.79 33.43 -37.56
N ALA A 22 21.02 32.46 -36.68
CA ALA A 22 21.92 32.61 -35.55
C ALA A 22 23.40 32.75 -35.99
N ALA A 23 23.82 31.98 -37.00
CA ALA A 23 25.16 32.06 -37.57
C ALA A 23 25.42 33.39 -38.30
N GLU A 24 24.44 33.90 -39.05
CA GLU A 24 24.51 35.22 -39.71
C GLU A 24 24.54 36.38 -38.69
N SER A 25 23.79 36.26 -37.59
CA SER A 25 23.79 37.23 -36.50
C SER A 25 25.14 37.29 -35.77
N ILE A 26 25.76 36.13 -35.49
CA ILE A 26 27.09 36.03 -34.87
C ILE A 26 28.19 36.56 -35.81
N GLY A 27 28.10 36.27 -37.11
CA GLY A 27 29.02 36.78 -38.13
C GLY A 27 28.96 38.30 -38.27
N SER A 28 27.76 38.88 -38.24
CA SER A 28 27.60 40.34 -38.33
C SER A 28 28.12 41.08 -37.08
N ALA A 29 28.00 40.48 -35.89
CA ALA A 29 28.53 41.02 -34.64
C ALA A 29 30.08 40.96 -34.57
N ALA A 30 30.70 39.92 -35.14
CA ALA A 30 32.15 39.80 -35.23
C ALA A 30 32.78 40.86 -36.16
N VAL A 31 32.08 41.23 -37.25
CA VAL A 31 32.51 42.29 -38.18
C VAL A 31 32.43 43.68 -37.54
N VAL A 32 31.48 43.91 -36.62
CA VAL A 32 31.37 45.18 -35.87
C VAL A 32 32.49 45.31 -34.84
N VAL A 33 32.85 44.23 -34.13
CA VAL A 33 33.99 44.21 -33.20
C VAL A 33 35.32 44.44 -33.91
N GLY A 34 35.49 43.89 -35.13
CA GLY A 34 36.66 44.14 -35.97
C GLY A 34 36.83 45.61 -36.39
N ARG A 35 35.74 46.31 -36.70
CA ARG A 35 35.79 47.75 -37.07
C ARG A 35 35.98 48.68 -35.87
N THR A 36 35.62 48.25 -34.67
CA THR A 36 35.91 48.99 -33.42
C THR A 36 37.38 48.83 -33.01
N ALA A 37 37.96 47.64 -33.19
CA ALA A 37 39.40 47.39 -32.99
C ALA A 37 40.28 48.20 -33.97
N GLU A 38 39.81 48.42 -35.20
CA GLU A 38 40.47 49.27 -36.21
C GLU A 38 40.52 50.77 -35.77
N ARG A 39 39.49 51.27 -35.09
CA ARG A 39 39.45 52.66 -34.59
C ARG A 39 40.28 52.88 -33.32
N VAL A 40 40.35 51.87 -32.44
CA VAL A 40 41.24 51.90 -31.26
C VAL A 40 42.71 51.82 -31.69
N GLY A 41 43.00 51.07 -32.78
CA GLY A 41 44.33 51.04 -33.39
C GLY A 41 44.78 52.37 -34.01
N GLN A 42 43.86 53.15 -34.57
CA GLN A 42 44.17 54.48 -35.13
C GLN A 42 44.35 55.56 -34.04
N PHE A 43 43.66 55.46 -32.90
CA PHE A 43 43.83 56.38 -31.77
C PHE A 43 45.17 56.18 -31.01
N ALA A 44 45.69 54.95 -31.00
CA ALA A 44 47.01 54.64 -30.41
C ALA A 44 48.19 55.09 -31.31
N GLY A 45 47.95 55.40 -32.58
CA GLY A 45 48.98 55.86 -33.53
C GLY A 45 49.42 57.31 -33.34
N ASP A 46 48.58 58.17 -32.73
CA ASP A 46 48.86 59.62 -32.63
C ASP A 46 49.46 60.07 -31.29
N LEU A 47 49.72 59.15 -30.36
CA LEU A 47 50.30 59.51 -29.06
C LEU A 47 51.50 58.67 -28.66
N THR A 48 52.58 58.69 -29.46
CA THR A 48 53.93 58.59 -28.90
C THR A 48 54.97 59.33 -29.74
N MET A 49 55.39 60.51 -29.27
CA MET A 49 56.76 61.00 -29.50
C MET A 49 57.48 61.07 -28.15
N GLN A 50 58.73 60.60 -28.16
CA GLN A 50 59.77 60.57 -27.11
C GLN A 50 59.80 59.28 -26.27
N LEU A 51 60.89 58.51 -26.12
CA LEU A 51 62.32 58.65 -26.46
C LEU A 51 62.99 57.24 -26.35
N THR A 52 63.92 56.94 -27.26
CA THR A 52 65.16 56.09 -27.18
C THR A 52 65.20 54.88 -26.23
N GLY A 53 65.61 53.65 -26.58
CA GLY A 53 66.46 53.12 -27.65
C GLY A 53 67.42 52.07 -27.06
N ILE A 54 67.09 50.77 -27.20
CA ILE A 54 67.91 49.54 -27.37
C ILE A 54 66.95 48.34 -27.27
N ALA A 55 66.30 48.01 -28.40
CA ALA A 55 65.66 46.70 -28.71
C ALA A 55 65.09 46.67 -30.16
N LEU A 56 65.61 47.49 -31.07
CA LEU A 56 65.04 47.73 -32.41
C LEU A 56 65.69 46.90 -33.54
N ALA A 57 66.34 45.78 -33.19
CA ALA A 57 66.89 44.84 -34.18
C ALA A 57 66.15 43.49 -34.21
N THR A 58 65.37 43.16 -33.19
CA THR A 58 64.64 41.87 -33.11
C THR A 58 63.20 41.98 -33.64
N VAL A 59 62.58 43.17 -33.58
CA VAL A 59 61.18 43.39 -34.01
C VAL A 59 61.03 43.50 -35.54
N LYS A 60 62.07 43.93 -36.26
CA LYS A 60 61.97 44.15 -37.72
C LYS A 60 61.99 42.84 -38.53
N ARG A 61 62.51 41.74 -37.98
CA ARG A 61 62.54 40.42 -38.66
C ARG A 61 61.27 39.60 -38.42
N SER A 62 60.57 39.78 -37.29
CA SER A 62 59.30 39.07 -37.00
C SER A 62 58.07 39.62 -37.74
N VAL A 63 58.10 40.89 -38.18
CA VAL A 63 56.99 41.50 -38.95
C VAL A 63 57.04 41.09 -40.44
N GLU A 64 58.22 40.85 -41.02
CA GLU A 64 58.35 40.40 -42.41
C GLU A 64 58.08 38.89 -42.59
N GLU A 65 58.28 38.07 -41.55
CA GLU A 65 57.89 36.64 -41.56
C GLU A 65 56.39 36.42 -41.25
N GLY A 66 55.76 37.30 -40.45
CA GLY A 66 54.32 37.25 -40.19
C GLY A 66 53.44 37.56 -41.41
N ALA A 67 53.91 38.40 -42.34
CA ALA A 67 53.17 38.72 -43.56
C ALA A 67 53.17 37.58 -44.59
N LYS A 68 54.21 36.73 -44.62
CA LYS A 68 54.28 35.55 -45.52
C LYS A 68 53.45 34.36 -45.00
N LEU A 69 53.31 34.25 -43.68
CA LEU A 69 52.49 33.21 -43.05
C LEU A 69 50.98 33.48 -43.23
N ALA A 70 50.56 34.76 -43.19
CA ALA A 70 49.16 35.14 -43.39
C ALA A 70 48.62 34.83 -44.80
N THR A 71 49.45 34.93 -45.85
CA THR A 71 49.05 34.60 -47.24
C THR A 71 49.03 33.08 -47.49
N ALA A 72 49.86 32.30 -46.79
CA ALA A 72 49.86 30.83 -46.89
C ALA A 72 48.67 30.20 -46.14
N VAL A 73 48.27 30.77 -45.00
CA VAL A 73 47.09 30.34 -44.21
C VAL A 73 45.78 30.66 -44.93
N GLY A 74 45.70 31.78 -45.67
CA GLY A 74 44.52 32.13 -46.47
C GLY A 74 44.22 31.17 -47.62
N ASN A 75 45.24 30.68 -48.33
CA ASN A 75 45.06 29.73 -49.44
C ASN A 75 44.83 28.29 -48.93
N PHE A 76 45.38 27.91 -47.78
CA PHE A 76 45.13 26.60 -47.15
C PHE A 76 43.68 26.46 -46.65
N ILE A 77 43.05 27.54 -46.17
CA ILE A 77 41.66 27.53 -45.69
C ILE A 77 40.66 27.41 -46.87
N ALA A 78 40.96 28.01 -48.03
CA ALA A 78 40.12 27.89 -49.22
C ALA A 78 40.13 26.47 -49.85
N ASP A 79 41.29 25.81 -49.84
CA ASP A 79 41.44 24.45 -50.36
C ASP A 79 40.92 23.39 -49.37
N GLN A 80 40.98 23.64 -48.06
CA GLN A 80 40.39 22.76 -47.03
C GLN A 80 38.86 22.84 -46.98
N ALA A 81 38.24 23.99 -47.25
CA ALA A 81 36.78 24.12 -47.30
C ALA A 81 36.12 23.26 -48.40
N THR A 82 36.83 22.99 -49.50
CA THR A 82 36.35 22.13 -50.60
C THR A 82 36.58 20.64 -50.33
N ALA A 83 37.52 20.30 -49.43
CA ALA A 83 37.82 18.93 -49.01
C ALA A 83 37.01 18.46 -47.78
N ILE A 84 36.58 19.39 -46.91
CA ILE A 84 35.74 19.13 -45.73
C ILE A 84 34.33 18.66 -46.12
N GLY A 85 33.79 19.09 -47.25
CA GLY A 85 32.46 18.67 -47.71
C GLY A 85 32.34 17.16 -48.02
N ASN A 86 33.44 16.47 -48.33
CA ASN A 86 33.41 15.08 -48.79
C ASN A 86 33.88 14.06 -47.75
N GLU A 87 34.51 14.48 -46.64
CA GLU A 87 35.01 13.58 -45.57
C GLU A 87 34.19 13.62 -44.27
N VAL A 88 33.20 14.52 -44.14
CA VAL A 88 32.24 14.55 -43.00
C VAL A 88 31.34 13.29 -42.94
N ALA A 89 31.37 12.43 -43.96
CA ALA A 89 30.65 11.16 -43.99
C ALA A 89 31.36 9.98 -43.27
N LYS A 90 32.58 10.14 -42.72
CA LYS A 90 33.33 9.02 -42.13
C LYS A 90 33.92 9.33 -40.75
N VAL A 91 33.08 9.08 -39.73
CA VAL A 91 33.44 8.63 -38.37
C VAL A 91 34.17 9.64 -37.45
N GLY A 92 33.60 9.87 -36.26
CA GLY A 92 34.33 10.40 -35.09
C GLY A 92 35.48 9.46 -34.67
N PRO A 93 36.54 9.95 -34.02
CA PRO A 93 36.48 10.39 -32.62
C PRO A 93 37.47 11.53 -32.34
N LEU A 94 36.99 12.77 -32.17
CA LEU A 94 37.87 13.89 -31.79
C LEU A 94 37.16 14.91 -30.87
N VAL A 95 36.34 14.41 -29.93
CA VAL A 95 35.71 15.23 -28.87
C VAL A 95 36.48 15.15 -27.55
N ALA A 96 37.46 14.25 -27.42
CA ALA A 96 38.28 14.15 -26.19
C ALA A 96 39.40 15.21 -26.11
N GLY A 97 39.95 15.68 -27.25
CA GLY A 97 41.14 16.54 -27.26
C GLY A 97 40.90 18.04 -27.04
N LEU A 98 39.71 18.57 -27.38
CA LEU A 98 39.43 20.02 -27.29
C LEU A 98 38.98 20.49 -25.89
N ALA A 99 38.59 19.56 -25.01
CA ALA A 99 38.18 19.88 -23.65
C ALA A 99 39.38 20.11 -22.71
N GLU A 100 40.51 19.45 -22.97
CA GLU A 100 41.71 19.52 -22.12
C GLU A 100 42.45 20.86 -22.29
N ASP A 101 42.62 21.32 -23.53
CA ASP A 101 43.35 22.57 -23.81
C ASP A 101 42.57 23.82 -23.35
N THR A 102 41.24 23.83 -23.54
CA THR A 102 40.37 24.91 -23.05
C THR A 102 40.32 24.94 -21.51
N TRP A 103 40.37 23.77 -20.86
CA TRP A 103 40.41 23.68 -19.40
C TRP A 103 41.77 24.12 -18.83
N ASN A 104 42.86 23.81 -19.52
CA ASN A 104 44.20 24.24 -19.12
C ASN A 104 44.40 25.77 -19.20
N GLU A 105 43.80 26.45 -20.18
CA GLU A 105 43.79 27.93 -20.20
C GLU A 105 42.92 28.53 -19.09
N MET A 106 41.75 27.93 -18.82
CA MET A 106 40.87 28.37 -17.72
C MET A 106 41.53 28.15 -16.35
N LYS A 107 42.34 27.08 -16.21
CA LYS A 107 43.15 26.80 -15.03
C LYS A 107 44.22 27.87 -14.80
N GLN A 108 44.94 28.29 -15.83
CA GLN A 108 45.93 29.39 -15.71
C GLN A 108 45.26 30.70 -15.27
N PHE A 109 44.05 30.98 -15.75
CA PHE A 109 43.26 32.14 -15.31
C PHE A 109 42.82 32.00 -13.84
N LEU A 110 42.31 30.84 -13.41
CA LEU A 110 41.88 30.60 -12.03
C LEU A 110 43.05 30.57 -11.03
N ASP A 111 44.19 29.97 -11.39
CA ASP A 111 45.39 29.95 -10.56
C ASP A 111 46.00 31.37 -10.41
N CYS A 112 45.79 32.26 -11.38
CA CYS A 112 46.15 33.67 -11.27
C CYS A 112 45.27 34.46 -10.26
N LEU A 113 44.03 34.00 -10.02
CA LEU A 113 43.06 34.67 -9.15
C LEU A 113 43.09 34.19 -7.70
N LYS A 114 43.58 32.97 -7.47
CA LYS A 114 43.71 32.29 -6.17
C LYS A 114 44.21 33.15 -5.00
N PRO A 115 45.20 34.06 -5.15
CA PRO A 115 45.73 34.81 -4.01
C PRO A 115 44.91 36.02 -3.54
N SER A 116 43.95 36.52 -4.34
CA SER A 116 43.38 37.87 -4.12
C SER A 116 41.89 37.91 -3.75
N LEU A 117 41.10 36.88 -4.08
CA LEU A 117 39.65 36.87 -3.88
C LEU A 117 39.16 35.46 -3.54
N SER A 118 38.39 35.31 -2.45
CA SER A 118 37.79 34.01 -2.13
C SER A 118 36.64 33.73 -3.11
N LEU A 119 36.73 32.61 -3.84
CA LEU A 119 35.65 32.13 -4.72
C LEU A 119 34.32 31.98 -3.95
N CYS A 120 34.41 31.77 -2.63
CA CYS A 120 33.26 31.75 -1.74
C CYS A 120 32.38 33.00 -1.85
N ALA A 121 32.95 34.21 -1.65
CA ALA A 121 32.17 35.45 -1.59
C ALA A 121 31.44 35.76 -2.90
N ILE A 122 31.98 35.25 -4.00
CA ILE A 122 31.47 35.45 -5.35
C ILE A 122 30.40 34.43 -5.71
N LEU A 123 30.69 33.15 -5.51
CA LEU A 123 29.84 32.06 -6.01
C LEU A 123 28.72 31.70 -5.04
N ILE A 124 28.99 31.74 -3.74
CA ILE A 124 28.08 31.19 -2.71
C ILE A 124 27.81 32.16 -1.54
N GLY A 125 28.55 33.27 -1.44
CA GLY A 125 28.59 34.15 -0.27
C GLY A 125 27.30 34.91 0.08
N ARG A 126 26.26 34.86 -0.76
CA ARG A 126 24.94 35.42 -0.42
C ARG A 126 24.17 34.54 0.57
N HIS A 127 24.39 33.23 0.52
CA HIS A 127 23.67 32.26 1.34
C HIS A 127 24.61 31.49 2.28
N CYS A 128 25.89 31.39 1.93
CA CYS A 128 26.90 30.68 2.70
C CYS A 128 27.84 31.67 3.42
N ASP A 129 28.15 31.38 4.67
CA ASP A 129 29.06 32.15 5.51
C ASP A 129 30.50 31.78 5.20
N CYS A 130 31.16 32.61 4.38
CA CYS A 130 32.57 32.45 4.05
C CYS A 130 33.50 32.64 5.27
N GLY A 131 33.06 33.36 6.31
CA GLY A 131 33.79 33.52 7.57
C GLY A 131 33.70 32.27 8.45
N ALA A 132 32.62 31.49 8.34
CA ALA A 132 32.43 30.23 9.05
C ALA A 132 33.04 29.01 8.34
N GLY A 133 33.85 29.22 7.30
CA GLY A 133 34.57 28.16 6.59
C GLY A 133 33.86 27.61 5.35
N SER A 134 32.90 28.34 4.77
CA SER A 134 32.39 28.04 3.44
C SER A 134 33.46 28.31 2.36
N TYR A 135 33.54 27.46 1.35
CA TYR A 135 34.48 27.60 0.23
C TYR A 135 33.97 26.92 -1.04
N VAL A 136 34.56 27.32 -2.17
CA VAL A 136 34.49 26.61 -3.44
C VAL A 136 35.91 26.43 -3.93
N GLU A 137 36.33 25.18 -4.09
CA GLU A 137 37.63 24.79 -4.59
C GLU A 137 37.47 24.03 -5.89
N VAL A 138 38.19 24.48 -6.93
CA VAL A 138 38.23 23.82 -8.23
C VAL A 138 39.61 23.23 -8.40
N GLU A 139 39.70 21.92 -8.42
CA GLU A 139 40.91 21.17 -8.74
C GLU A 139 40.80 20.58 -10.15
N SER A 140 41.90 20.02 -10.67
CA SER A 140 41.93 19.49 -12.04
C SER A 140 40.97 18.33 -12.27
N ASP A 141 40.69 17.55 -11.23
CA ASP A 141 39.93 16.31 -11.28
C ASP A 141 38.70 16.34 -10.38
N ARG A 142 38.46 17.41 -9.61
CA ARG A 142 37.28 17.56 -8.74
C ARG A 142 36.85 19.01 -8.53
N LEU A 143 35.55 19.20 -8.34
CA LEU A 143 34.94 20.41 -7.80
C LEU A 143 34.51 20.11 -6.37
N GLU A 144 35.03 20.85 -5.40
CA GLU A 144 34.66 20.72 -3.98
C GLU A 144 33.99 22.01 -3.53
N MET A 145 32.81 21.90 -2.92
CA MET A 145 32.08 23.03 -2.34
C MET A 145 31.72 22.69 -0.90
N ARG A 146 31.97 23.63 0.02
CA ARG A 146 31.38 23.62 1.36
C ARG A 146 30.56 24.88 1.57
N CYS A 147 29.32 24.72 2.01
CA CYS A 147 28.41 25.81 2.33
C CYS A 147 27.88 25.64 3.76
N VAL A 148 28.40 26.47 4.66
CA VAL A 148 27.82 26.72 5.98
C VAL A 148 26.81 27.84 5.80
N PHE A 149 25.52 27.59 5.92
CA PHE A 149 24.53 28.64 5.63
C PHE A 149 24.57 29.78 6.66
N LEU A 150 24.45 31.02 6.17
CA LEU A 150 24.28 32.20 7.03
C LEU A 150 22.98 32.05 7.81
N LYS A 151 22.99 32.39 9.11
CA LYS A 151 21.78 32.39 9.97
C LYS A 151 20.66 33.33 9.49
N VAL A 152 21.00 34.27 8.60
CA VAL A 152 20.06 35.21 7.97
C VAL A 152 19.61 34.73 6.58
N SER A 153 20.06 33.56 6.15
CA SER A 153 19.67 32.96 4.88
C SER A 153 18.25 32.41 4.98
N GLU A 154 17.48 32.52 3.89
CA GLU A 154 16.17 31.89 3.79
C GLU A 154 16.22 30.36 4.00
N PHE A 155 17.36 29.72 3.73
CA PHE A 155 17.56 28.29 3.99
C PHE A 155 17.67 27.93 5.47
N THR A 156 17.89 28.93 6.33
CA THR A 156 17.96 28.74 7.78
C THR A 156 16.67 29.16 8.47
N ASN A 157 15.73 29.79 7.77
CA ASN A 157 14.46 30.17 8.38
C ASN A 157 13.69 28.95 8.87
N GLY A 158 12.90 29.15 9.92
CA GLY A 158 11.92 28.17 10.35
C GLY A 158 10.72 28.23 9.42
N PHE A 159 10.22 27.07 8.99
CA PHE A 159 8.98 26.98 8.25
C PHE A 159 8.00 26.17 9.06
N GLY A 160 6.75 26.59 9.09
CA GLY A 160 5.73 25.93 9.89
C GLY A 160 4.34 25.97 9.27
N ILE A 161 3.44 25.27 9.94
CA ILE A 161 2.00 25.27 9.69
C ILE A 161 1.32 25.72 10.97
N LYS A 162 0.47 26.76 10.90
CA LYS A 162 -0.36 27.20 12.01
C LYS A 162 -1.75 26.59 11.84
N ALA A 163 -2.26 25.90 12.85
CA ALA A 163 -3.59 25.30 12.80
C ALA A 163 -4.66 26.38 12.55
N GLN A 164 -5.71 26.02 11.80
CA GLN A 164 -6.85 26.88 11.55
C GLN A 164 -8.15 26.15 11.82
N ALA A 165 -9.09 26.84 12.46
CA ALA A 165 -10.42 26.30 12.71
C ALA A 165 -11.20 26.12 11.39
N SER A 166 -11.92 25.00 11.28
CA SER A 166 -12.90 24.76 10.19
C SER A 166 -12.34 24.75 8.77
N GLN A 167 -11.06 24.40 8.58
CA GLN A 167 -10.52 24.17 7.25
C GLN A 167 -10.79 22.73 6.84
N ASP A 168 -11.66 22.54 5.83
CA ASP A 168 -11.92 21.20 5.29
C ASP A 168 -10.61 20.56 4.82
N ILE A 169 -10.34 19.32 5.27
CA ILE A 169 -9.22 18.49 4.79
C ILE A 169 -9.59 17.89 3.42
N ASN A 170 -9.98 18.74 2.47
CA ASN A 170 -10.39 18.37 1.13
C ASN A 170 -9.25 18.64 0.16
N GLY A 171 -8.42 17.62 -0.07
CA GLY A 171 -7.33 17.69 -1.04
C GLY A 171 -6.38 16.51 -0.90
N ASN A 172 -5.87 16.06 -2.04
CA ASN A 172 -4.77 15.11 -2.08
C ASN A 172 -3.48 15.88 -2.38
N SER A 173 -2.42 15.56 -1.64
CA SER A 173 -1.05 15.95 -1.95
C SER A 173 -0.64 15.43 -3.33
N GLU A 174 0.51 15.87 -3.84
CA GLU A 174 1.06 15.32 -5.10
C GLU A 174 1.37 13.82 -5.01
N SER A 175 1.53 13.27 -3.79
CA SER A 175 1.69 11.83 -3.54
C SER A 175 0.35 11.08 -3.38
N GLY A 176 -0.79 11.76 -3.47
CA GLY A 176 -2.12 11.16 -3.34
C GLY A 176 -2.62 11.02 -1.90
N THR A 177 -1.89 11.56 -0.92
CA THR A 177 -2.20 11.49 0.51
C THR A 177 -3.02 12.70 0.97
N ALA A 178 -3.76 12.62 2.08
CA ALA A 178 -4.52 13.77 2.58
C ALA A 178 -3.57 14.91 2.99
N ILE A 179 -3.97 16.17 2.77
CA ILE A 179 -3.15 17.34 3.14
C ILE A 179 -3.46 17.75 4.58
N LEU A 180 -2.44 17.97 5.42
CA LEU A 180 -2.65 18.50 6.78
C LEU A 180 -3.28 19.91 6.76
N PRO A 181 -4.29 20.19 7.59
CA PRO A 181 -4.91 21.52 7.68
C PRO A 181 -3.93 22.54 8.29
N GLY A 182 -4.13 23.83 7.97
CA GLY A 182 -3.36 24.94 8.52
C GLY A 182 -2.89 25.96 7.47
N GLU A 183 -2.41 27.10 7.95
CA GLU A 183 -1.75 28.13 7.13
C GLU A 183 -0.23 28.01 7.25
N GLU A 184 0.46 28.09 6.11
CA GLU A 184 1.93 28.09 6.08
C GLU A 184 2.46 29.42 6.60
N TYR A 185 3.50 29.38 7.42
CA TYR A 185 4.23 30.57 7.85
C TYR A 185 5.75 30.34 7.82
N GLU A 186 6.48 31.44 7.71
CA GLU A 186 7.94 31.49 7.73
C GLU A 186 8.36 32.37 8.92
N GLN A 187 9.33 31.90 9.70
CA GLN A 187 9.91 32.62 10.83
C GLN A 187 11.44 32.72 10.69
N ALA A 188 12.01 33.77 11.27
CA ALA A 188 13.46 33.93 11.30
C ALA A 188 14.15 32.78 12.05
N TYR A 189 15.42 32.52 11.74
CA TYR A 189 16.22 31.51 12.44
C TYR A 189 16.31 31.83 13.95
N GLU A 190 15.80 30.93 14.78
CA GLU A 190 15.95 30.98 16.24
C GLU A 190 17.19 30.21 16.67
N MET A 191 17.96 30.74 17.62
CA MET A 191 19.17 30.09 18.14
C MET A 191 18.84 28.98 19.15
N LEU A 192 19.77 28.02 19.29
CA LEU A 192 19.68 26.94 20.27
C LEU A 192 19.30 27.48 21.65
N GLY A 193 18.29 26.85 22.27
CA GLY A 193 17.76 27.25 23.57
C GLY A 193 16.59 28.26 23.54
N GLN A 194 16.37 28.96 22.42
CA GLN A 194 15.13 29.73 22.21
C GLN A 194 13.99 28.79 21.81
N ALA A 195 12.78 29.03 22.32
CA ALA A 195 11.60 28.28 21.91
C ALA A 195 11.32 28.58 20.43
N LEU A 196 11.09 27.56 19.61
CA LEU A 196 10.79 27.75 18.19
C LEU A 196 9.41 28.38 17.99
N LYS A 197 8.49 28.22 18.95
CA LYS A 197 7.10 28.64 18.84
C LYS A 197 6.61 29.23 20.16
N SER A 198 5.83 30.32 20.11
CA SER A 198 5.06 30.82 21.26
C SER A 198 3.70 30.10 21.32
N ARG A 199 3.35 29.53 22.48
CA ARG A 199 2.07 28.86 22.71
C ARG A 199 1.02 29.89 23.14
N ASP A 200 0.50 30.66 22.19
CA ASP A 200 -0.45 31.74 22.50
C ASP A 200 -1.94 31.33 22.35
N GLU A 201 -2.25 30.22 21.66
CA GLU A 201 -3.62 29.76 21.37
C GLU A 201 -3.85 28.30 21.79
N ALA A 202 -5.05 27.99 22.29
CA ALA A 202 -5.45 26.62 22.65
C ALA A 202 -5.85 25.84 21.38
N LEU A 203 -5.15 24.74 21.08
CA LEU A 203 -5.37 23.91 19.89
C LEU A 203 -6.80 23.36 19.77
N ASN A 204 -7.51 23.19 20.89
CA ASN A 204 -8.86 22.65 20.93
C ASN A 204 -9.86 23.54 20.16
N GLU A 205 -9.60 24.84 20.04
CA GLU A 205 -10.44 25.77 19.27
C GLU A 205 -10.14 25.73 17.77
N LEU A 206 -9.08 25.03 17.36
CA LEU A 206 -8.55 24.98 16.00
C LEU A 206 -8.73 23.61 15.32
N GLU A 207 -9.46 22.69 15.94
CA GLU A 207 -9.74 21.37 15.37
C GLU A 207 -10.49 21.49 14.02
N SER A 208 -10.03 20.73 13.03
CA SER A 208 -10.67 20.59 11.73
C SER A 208 -11.12 19.14 11.50
N PRO A 209 -12.33 18.91 10.95
CA PRO A 209 -12.82 17.57 10.68
C PRO A 209 -12.08 16.92 9.50
N ALA A 210 -11.70 15.65 9.64
CA ALA A 210 -11.11 14.86 8.57
C ALA A 210 -12.19 14.30 7.61
N PRO A 211 -11.81 13.86 6.38
CA PRO A 211 -12.75 13.33 5.41
C PRO A 211 -13.50 12.10 5.92
N ALA A 212 -14.76 11.95 5.50
CA ALA A 212 -15.55 10.77 5.81
C ALA A 212 -14.83 9.47 5.37
N GLY A 213 -14.80 8.46 6.24
CA GLY A 213 -14.09 7.20 6.02
C GLY A 213 -12.68 7.13 6.63
N SER A 214 -12.15 8.23 7.18
CA SER A 214 -10.87 8.24 7.90
C SER A 214 -10.93 7.46 9.24
N CYS A 215 -12.09 7.51 9.89
CA CYS A 215 -12.48 6.68 11.02
C CYS A 215 -13.92 6.20 10.85
N GLU A 216 -14.34 5.19 11.59
CA GLU A 216 -15.71 4.66 11.59
C GLU A 216 -16.76 5.72 11.96
N THR A 217 -16.47 6.61 12.92
CA THR A 217 -17.43 7.62 13.40
C THR A 217 -16.97 9.04 13.08
N SER A 218 -15.89 9.51 13.70
CA SER A 218 -15.41 10.88 13.56
C SER A 218 -13.90 10.98 13.78
N LEU A 219 -13.28 11.97 13.14
CA LEU A 219 -11.88 12.34 13.32
C LEU A 219 -11.75 13.85 13.20
N HIS A 220 -11.22 14.47 14.23
CA HIS A 220 -10.91 15.89 14.33
C HIS A 220 -9.43 16.03 14.65
N LEU A 221 -8.76 16.96 13.97
CA LEU A 221 -7.34 17.18 14.20
C LEU A 221 -6.97 18.65 14.06
N ALA A 222 -6.04 19.10 14.90
CA ALA A 222 -5.33 20.36 14.74
C ALA A 222 -3.83 20.08 14.88
N VAL A 223 -3.05 20.54 13.91
CA VAL A 223 -1.59 20.39 13.89
C VAL A 223 -0.99 21.77 13.72
N ASP A 224 -0.12 22.15 14.64
CA ASP A 224 0.65 23.38 14.54
C ASP A 224 2.10 23.07 14.86
N GLY A 225 2.97 23.22 13.87
CA GLY A 225 4.37 22.86 14.01
C GLY A 225 5.28 23.71 13.15
N VAL A 226 6.53 23.80 13.57
CA VAL A 226 7.61 24.51 12.88
C VAL A 226 8.87 23.68 12.90
N ALA A 227 9.53 23.60 11.75
CA ALA A 227 10.83 22.97 11.61
C ALA A 227 11.84 23.99 11.08
N GLN A 228 13.06 23.93 11.59
CA GLN A 228 14.17 24.80 11.23
C GLN A 228 15.42 23.94 11.05
N PHE A 229 16.22 24.25 10.03
CA PHE A 229 17.44 23.51 9.75
C PHE A 229 18.61 24.46 9.49
N GLY A 230 19.72 24.24 10.18
CA GLY A 230 20.98 24.92 9.91
C GLY A 230 21.98 23.98 9.24
N PRO A 231 21.87 23.71 7.92
CA PRO A 231 22.78 22.80 7.23
C PRO A 231 24.19 23.37 7.05
N ASP A 232 25.17 22.49 7.07
CA ASP A 232 26.55 22.60 6.60
C ASP A 232 26.74 21.49 5.57
N ILE A 233 26.75 21.87 4.30
CA ILE A 233 26.77 20.94 3.16
C ILE A 233 28.14 21.01 2.53
N LYS A 234 28.80 19.86 2.42
CA LYS A 234 29.98 19.67 1.60
C LYS A 234 29.65 18.71 0.46
N ALA A 235 29.90 19.14 -0.77
CA ALA A 235 29.68 18.35 -1.98
C ALA A 235 30.96 18.33 -2.81
N THR A 236 31.43 17.15 -3.16
CA THR A 236 32.62 16.93 -4.01
C THR A 236 32.18 16.18 -5.25
N VAL A 237 32.38 16.76 -6.43
CA VAL A 237 32.09 16.15 -7.72
C VAL A 237 33.40 15.89 -8.44
N HIS A 238 33.75 14.63 -8.64
CA HIS A 238 34.92 14.26 -9.40
C HIS A 238 34.62 14.28 -10.91
N SER A 239 35.65 14.55 -11.70
CA SER A 239 35.62 14.52 -13.17
C SER A 239 35.20 13.16 -13.76
N ASN A 240 35.37 12.08 -13.00
CA ASN A 240 34.90 10.74 -13.37
C ASN A 240 33.39 10.52 -13.10
N GLY A 241 32.68 11.51 -12.55
CA GLY A 241 31.27 11.43 -12.19
C GLY A 241 30.97 10.90 -10.79
N ASN A 242 32.00 10.51 -10.02
CA ASN A 242 31.80 10.15 -8.61
C ASN A 242 31.47 11.40 -7.80
N THR A 243 30.52 11.25 -6.88
CA THR A 243 30.00 12.35 -6.10
C THR A 243 30.04 11.97 -4.62
N HIS A 244 30.63 12.82 -3.79
CA HIS A 244 30.66 12.66 -2.35
C HIS A 244 29.90 13.81 -1.70
N PHE A 245 28.93 13.50 -0.84
CA PHE A 245 28.20 14.46 -0.04
C PHE A 245 28.49 14.23 1.42
N GLU A 246 28.73 15.30 2.16
CA GLU A 246 28.78 15.33 3.61
C GLU A 246 27.80 16.41 4.06
N ILE A 247 26.86 16.04 4.91
CA ILE A 247 25.85 16.94 5.45
C ILE A 247 25.92 16.86 6.96
N LYS A 248 26.11 18.02 7.57
CA LYS A 248 26.00 18.21 9.00
C LYS A 248 24.99 19.31 9.29
N GLY A 249 24.27 19.26 10.40
CA GLY A 249 23.49 20.41 10.81
C GLY A 249 22.62 20.15 12.02
N LEU A 250 22.16 21.23 12.65
CA LEU A 250 21.18 21.19 13.73
C LEU A 250 19.78 21.27 13.11
N VAL A 251 18.99 20.23 13.31
CA VAL A 251 17.55 20.21 13.02
C VAL A 251 16.82 20.54 14.31
N ARG A 252 15.86 21.46 14.21
CA ARG A 252 14.99 21.87 15.32
C ARG A 252 13.56 21.70 14.85
N ALA A 253 12.74 20.97 15.60
CA ALA A 253 11.34 20.76 15.30
C ALA A 253 10.51 20.99 16.55
N SER A 254 9.44 21.77 16.42
CA SER A 254 8.43 21.99 17.45
C SER A 254 7.09 21.62 16.86
N VAL A 255 6.38 20.67 17.45
CA VAL A 255 5.09 20.19 16.94
C VAL A 255 4.12 20.08 18.09
N ASP A 256 3.01 20.78 17.97
CA ASP A 256 1.85 20.63 18.80
C ASP A 256 0.72 20.01 17.98
N THR A 257 0.04 19.02 18.54
CA THR A 257 -1.03 18.30 17.85
C THR A 257 -2.10 17.86 18.82
N ILE A 258 -3.35 18.04 18.41
CA ILE A 258 -4.51 17.42 19.03
C ILE A 258 -5.19 16.52 18.01
N VAL A 259 -5.51 15.30 18.43
CA VAL A 259 -6.27 14.33 17.65
C VAL A 259 -7.43 13.84 18.51
N THR A 260 -8.65 14.15 18.09
CA THR A 260 -9.88 13.63 18.70
C THR A 260 -10.55 12.68 17.72
N ALA A 261 -10.69 11.40 18.10
CA ALA A 261 -11.28 10.41 17.21
C ALA A 261 -12.23 9.44 17.93
N GLU A 262 -13.13 8.85 17.16
CA GLU A 262 -14.07 7.83 17.62
C GLU A 262 -14.17 6.67 16.60
N GLY A 263 -13.73 5.49 17.02
CA GLY A 263 -13.88 4.22 16.30
C GLY A 263 -12.56 3.67 15.73
N SER A 264 -12.65 2.72 14.80
CA SER A 264 -11.49 2.24 14.03
C SER A 264 -11.04 3.30 13.02
N CYS A 265 -9.78 3.68 13.09
CA CYS A 265 -9.16 4.75 12.33
C CYS A 265 -7.98 4.23 11.49
N GLY A 266 -7.91 4.71 10.26
CA GLY A 266 -6.78 4.52 9.34
C GLY A 266 -6.61 5.79 8.54
N PHE A 267 -5.78 6.71 9.02
CA PHE A 267 -5.61 8.03 8.42
C PHE A 267 -4.14 8.40 8.31
N PHE A 268 -3.73 8.83 7.11
CA PHE A 268 -2.40 9.37 6.86
C PHE A 268 -2.55 10.71 6.15
N ALA A 269 -1.95 11.74 6.72
CA ALA A 269 -1.89 13.07 6.13
C ALA A 269 -0.46 13.61 6.16
N GLU A 270 -0.12 14.35 5.11
CA GLU A 270 1.20 14.94 4.94
C GLU A 270 1.07 16.34 4.36
N ARG A 271 1.97 17.23 4.78
CA ARG A 271 2.08 18.55 4.16
C ARG A 271 3.54 18.99 4.11
N SER A 272 3.92 19.47 2.94
CA SER A 272 5.23 20.07 2.70
C SER A 272 5.11 21.59 2.74
N PHE A 273 6.03 22.26 3.43
CA PHE A 273 6.04 23.72 3.60
C PHE A 273 7.48 24.29 3.57
N PRO A 274 7.73 25.42 2.90
CA PRO A 274 6.78 26.14 2.06
C PRO A 274 6.35 25.26 0.87
N ARG A 275 5.15 25.49 0.34
CA ARG A 275 4.58 24.70 -0.76
C ARG A 275 5.53 24.55 -1.95
N GLN A 276 6.31 25.60 -2.23
CA GLN A 276 7.44 25.54 -3.16
C GLN A 276 8.74 25.43 -2.37
N PRO A 277 9.59 24.42 -2.63
CA PRO A 277 10.89 24.30 -1.96
C PRO A 277 11.73 25.56 -2.17
N LYS A 278 12.47 25.99 -1.14
CA LYS A 278 13.47 27.04 -1.26
C LYS A 278 14.64 26.47 -2.06
N THR A 279 14.90 26.99 -3.24
CA THR A 279 15.93 26.48 -4.15
C THR A 279 17.04 27.49 -4.38
N GLN A 280 18.26 27.01 -4.50
CA GLN A 280 19.44 27.80 -4.82
C GLN A 280 20.33 27.04 -5.78
N VAL A 281 20.79 27.72 -6.83
CA VAL A 281 21.67 27.15 -7.85
C VAL A 281 23.02 27.85 -7.79
N PHE A 282 24.08 27.05 -7.69
CA PHE A 282 25.47 27.52 -7.71
C PHE A 282 26.18 26.93 -8.91
N CYS A 283 26.64 27.75 -9.86
CA CYS A 283 27.34 27.27 -11.05
C CYS A 283 28.79 27.76 -11.10
N ALA A 284 29.71 26.85 -11.41
CA ALA A 284 31.13 27.12 -11.65
C ALA A 284 31.58 26.38 -12.92
N GLY A 285 31.69 27.12 -14.03
CA GLY A 285 32.02 26.54 -15.33
C GLY A 285 30.89 25.65 -15.86
N LYS A 286 31.17 24.38 -16.15
CA LYS A 286 30.19 23.38 -16.65
C LYS A 286 29.46 22.64 -15.54
N PHE A 287 29.77 22.95 -14.28
CA PHE A 287 29.20 22.27 -13.12
C PHE A 287 28.24 23.20 -12.41
N CYS A 288 27.05 22.71 -12.06
CA CYS A 288 26.11 23.40 -11.19
C CYS A 288 25.76 22.52 -9.99
N ILE A 289 25.51 23.10 -8.83
CA ILE A 289 24.97 22.42 -7.65
C ILE A 289 23.66 23.11 -7.31
N ILE A 290 22.58 22.35 -7.33
CA ILE A 290 21.26 22.81 -6.93
C ILE A 290 20.97 22.29 -5.53
N ILE A 291 20.62 23.19 -4.63
CA ILE A 291 20.21 22.87 -3.26
C ILE A 291 18.76 23.27 -3.12
N ALA A 292 17.92 22.34 -2.67
CA ALA A 292 16.52 22.57 -2.43
C ALA A 292 16.15 22.14 -1.02
N LEU A 293 15.51 23.02 -0.25
CA LEU A 293 15.07 22.75 1.10
C LEU A 293 13.54 22.92 1.20
N GLN A 294 12.89 21.92 1.77
CA GLN A 294 11.47 21.96 2.11
C GLN A 294 11.28 21.30 3.47
N MET A 295 10.38 21.77 4.31
CA MET A 295 9.98 21.07 5.51
C MET A 295 8.79 20.17 5.21
N ILE A 296 8.63 19.09 5.97
CA ILE A 296 7.52 18.17 5.89
C ILE A 296 6.96 17.95 7.29
N ALA A 297 5.63 17.99 7.43
CA ALA A 297 4.91 17.46 8.58
C ALA A 297 4.06 16.27 8.13
N GLN A 298 3.98 15.25 8.98
CA GLN A 298 3.24 14.01 8.76
C GLN A 298 2.41 13.69 9.99
N LEU A 299 1.18 13.21 9.77
CA LEU A 299 0.30 12.66 10.79
C LEU A 299 -0.15 11.27 10.33
N GLU A 300 -0.01 10.30 11.21
CA GLU A 300 -0.48 8.94 10.97
C GLU A 300 -1.26 8.42 12.16
N ILE A 301 -2.45 7.91 11.90
CA ILE A 301 -3.36 7.35 12.88
C ILE A 301 -3.72 5.94 12.43
N GLN A 302 -3.48 4.96 13.30
CA GLN A 302 -3.81 3.56 13.05
C GLN A 302 -4.45 2.91 14.27
N GLY A 303 -5.55 2.17 14.09
CA GLY A 303 -6.18 1.35 15.12
C GLY A 303 -7.47 1.93 15.67
N VAL A 304 -7.95 1.40 16.79
CA VAL A 304 -9.22 1.82 17.41
C VAL A 304 -8.95 2.92 18.43
N LEU A 305 -9.29 4.15 18.08
CA LEU A 305 -9.09 5.35 18.89
C LEU A 305 -10.44 5.89 19.35
N THR A 306 -10.65 5.99 20.67
CA THR A 306 -11.78 6.72 21.26
C THR A 306 -11.25 7.69 22.31
N GLY A 307 -11.32 8.99 22.01
CA GLY A 307 -10.89 10.06 22.90
C GLY A 307 -9.95 11.04 22.21
N THR A 308 -9.17 11.75 23.03
CA THR A 308 -8.31 12.85 22.59
C THR A 308 -6.86 12.57 22.97
N VAL A 309 -5.97 12.74 22.01
CA VAL A 309 -4.52 12.68 22.19
C VAL A 309 -3.96 14.07 21.93
N GLU A 310 -3.39 14.70 22.96
CA GLU A 310 -2.70 15.97 22.86
C GLU A 310 -1.20 15.75 23.07
N MET A 311 -0.40 16.21 22.10
CA MET A 311 1.03 15.98 22.04
C MET A 311 1.72 17.29 21.72
N SER A 312 2.77 17.61 22.47
CA SER A 312 3.53 18.84 22.30
C SER A 312 5.00 18.60 22.60
N HIS A 313 5.85 18.75 21.58
CA HIS A 313 7.24 18.37 21.66
C HIS A 313 8.15 19.37 20.96
N ASP A 314 9.22 19.77 21.66
CA ASP A 314 10.33 20.52 21.10
C ASP A 314 11.57 19.61 21.06
N VAL A 315 12.10 19.35 19.87
CA VAL A 315 13.23 18.45 19.63
C VAL A 315 14.33 19.18 18.87
N ASP A 316 15.52 19.23 19.47
CA ASP A 316 16.75 19.72 18.86
C ASP A 316 17.71 18.53 18.67
N PHE A 317 18.12 18.23 17.43
CA PHE A 317 19.05 17.14 17.15
C PHE A 317 20.06 17.47 16.06
N GLU A 318 21.29 17.02 16.26
CA GLU A 318 22.34 17.14 15.24
C GLU A 318 22.36 15.92 14.33
N ILE A 319 22.46 16.16 13.02
CA ILE A 319 22.67 15.11 12.03
C ILE A 319 24.07 15.22 11.43
N TYR A 320 24.65 14.08 11.10
CA TYR A 320 25.83 13.94 10.26
C TYR A 320 25.62 12.76 9.32
N ALA A 321 25.68 13.00 8.01
CA ALA A 321 25.53 11.98 6.99
C ALA A 321 26.58 12.16 5.89
N THR A 322 27.20 11.06 5.46
CA THR A 322 28.04 11.02 4.27
C THR A 322 27.42 10.08 3.24
N VAL A 323 27.42 10.50 1.97
CA VAL A 323 26.89 9.72 0.84
C VAL A 323 27.90 9.76 -0.29
N ASP A 324 28.43 8.60 -0.65
CA ASP A 324 29.27 8.40 -1.81
C ASP A 324 28.43 7.77 -2.92
N VAL A 325 28.33 8.42 -4.08
CA VAL A 325 27.64 7.91 -5.27
C VAL A 325 28.64 7.78 -6.40
N THR A 326 28.88 6.55 -6.83
CA THR A 326 29.75 6.27 -8.00
C THR A 326 28.99 6.51 -9.31
N LYS A 327 29.73 6.75 -10.40
CA LYS A 327 29.15 6.82 -11.75
C LYS A 327 28.30 5.60 -12.14
N GLY A 328 28.58 4.42 -11.57
CA GLY A 328 27.84 3.18 -11.81
C GLY A 328 26.55 3.06 -11.01
N GLY A 329 26.18 4.06 -10.21
CA GLY A 329 25.01 4.03 -9.34
C GLY A 329 25.19 3.26 -8.03
N HIS A 330 26.39 2.75 -7.75
CA HIS A 330 26.69 2.19 -6.43
C HIS A 330 26.81 3.33 -5.41
N SER A 331 26.09 3.22 -4.29
CA SER A 331 26.10 4.20 -3.21
C SER A 331 26.54 3.61 -1.87
N GLU A 332 27.39 4.33 -1.14
CA GLU A 332 27.74 4.03 0.25
C GLU A 332 27.24 5.17 1.15
N VAL A 333 26.54 4.83 2.23
CA VAL A 333 25.90 5.78 3.12
C VAL A 333 26.36 5.53 4.54
N HIS A 334 26.81 6.59 5.23
CA HIS A 334 27.07 6.54 6.67
C HIS A 334 26.32 7.67 7.36
N VAL A 335 25.58 7.34 8.42
CA VAL A 335 24.81 8.31 9.19
C VAL A 335 25.16 8.16 10.67
N THR A 336 25.41 9.29 11.34
CA THR A 336 25.63 9.35 12.77
C THR A 336 24.84 10.51 13.37
N SER A 337 24.15 10.27 14.47
CA SER A 337 23.43 11.30 15.25
C SER A 337 24.01 11.34 16.66
N PRO A 338 24.85 12.33 17.00
CA PRO A 338 25.64 12.27 18.23
C PRO A 338 24.83 12.56 19.50
N LYS A 339 23.83 13.46 19.47
CA LYS A 339 23.05 13.89 20.66
C LYS A 339 21.69 14.48 20.29
N ILE A 340 20.69 14.27 21.14
CA ILE A 340 19.35 14.86 21.06
C ILE A 340 19.06 15.57 22.38
N GLU A 341 18.57 16.81 22.30
CA GLU A 341 18.03 17.56 23.42
C GLU A 341 16.53 17.76 23.16
N PHE A 342 15.67 17.39 24.11
CA PHE A 342 14.23 17.55 23.99
C PHE A 342 13.65 18.20 25.25
N LYS A 343 12.53 18.91 25.09
CA LYS A 343 11.72 19.45 26.19
C LYS A 343 10.29 18.93 26.05
N ASN A 344 9.76 18.31 27.11
CA ASN A 344 8.43 17.68 27.09
C ASN A 344 7.37 18.53 27.77
N SER A 345 6.15 18.46 27.23
CA SER A 345 4.90 18.72 27.94
C SER A 345 3.80 17.87 27.35
N GLU A 346 3.13 17.01 28.14
CA GLU A 346 2.19 16.01 27.60
C GLU A 346 0.93 15.87 28.46
N ALA A 347 -0.21 15.65 27.79
CA ALA A 347 -1.44 15.15 28.40
C ALA A 347 -2.16 14.22 27.41
N ILE A 348 -2.38 12.94 27.79
CA ILE A 348 -3.18 11.99 27.01
C ILE A 348 -4.50 11.74 27.72
N ALA A 349 -5.63 11.80 27.02
CA ALA A 349 -6.92 11.35 27.53
C ALA A 349 -7.61 10.45 26.50
N ALA A 350 -7.14 9.21 26.37
CA ALA A 350 -7.62 8.29 25.34
C ALA A 350 -7.89 6.87 25.86
N SER A 351 -8.96 6.28 25.33
CA SER A 351 -9.29 4.86 25.45
C SER A 351 -9.06 4.20 24.09
N ALA A 352 -8.00 3.40 23.93
CA ALA A 352 -7.63 2.93 22.60
C ALA A 352 -6.74 1.69 22.54
N THR A 353 -6.86 0.97 21.42
CA THR A 353 -5.79 0.15 20.84
C THR A 353 -5.38 0.84 19.54
N ALA A 354 -4.63 1.94 19.66
CA ALA A 354 -4.28 2.81 18.54
C ALA A 354 -2.85 3.36 18.66
N SER A 355 -2.31 3.79 17.52
CA SER A 355 -1.10 4.57 17.38
C SER A 355 -1.44 5.91 16.73
N VAL A 356 -1.04 7.00 17.36
CA VAL A 356 -1.04 8.35 16.78
C VAL A 356 0.40 8.79 16.68
N ARG A 357 0.89 9.04 15.46
CA ARG A 357 2.23 9.51 15.20
C ARG A 357 2.18 10.85 14.49
N VAL A 358 2.96 11.79 14.99
CA VAL A 358 3.21 13.06 14.34
C VAL A 358 4.70 13.19 14.09
N GLY A 359 5.08 13.59 12.89
CA GLY A 359 6.48 13.82 12.54
C GLY A 359 6.69 15.14 11.83
N ALA A 360 7.82 15.80 12.07
CA ALA A 360 8.25 16.98 11.32
C ALA A 360 9.76 17.00 11.10
N GLY A 361 10.19 17.51 9.95
CA GLY A 361 11.61 17.64 9.62
C GLY A 361 11.88 18.20 8.22
N PRO A 362 13.15 18.53 7.91
CA PRO A 362 13.55 19.00 6.60
C PRO A 362 13.76 17.86 5.59
N LYS A 363 13.34 18.10 4.36
CA LYS A 363 13.69 17.39 3.13
C LYS A 363 14.67 18.24 2.34
N LEU A 364 15.96 17.92 2.44
CA LEU A 364 17.05 18.62 1.76
C LEU A 364 17.50 17.83 0.53
N THR A 365 17.32 18.37 -0.67
CA THR A 365 17.84 17.80 -1.91
C THR A 365 19.11 18.53 -2.34
N VAL A 366 20.19 17.80 -2.59
CA VAL A 366 21.43 18.31 -3.19
C VAL A 366 21.63 17.62 -4.53
N TRP A 367 21.74 18.41 -5.61
CA TRP A 367 21.84 17.91 -6.96
C TRP A 367 23.01 18.58 -7.71
N PRO A 368 24.15 17.90 -7.84
CA PRO A 368 25.22 18.31 -8.73
C PRO A 368 24.87 17.94 -10.18
N ILE A 369 25.19 18.83 -11.10
CA ILE A 369 24.99 18.69 -12.54
C ILE A 369 26.36 18.87 -13.20
N PRO A 370 26.86 17.86 -13.95
CA PRO A 370 26.30 16.51 -14.10
C PRO A 370 26.41 15.70 -12.80
N GLY A 371 25.39 14.90 -12.49
CA GLY A 371 25.33 14.09 -11.27
C GLY A 371 23.90 13.68 -10.90
N VAL A 372 23.80 12.90 -9.82
CA VAL A 372 22.54 12.33 -9.34
C VAL A 372 21.99 13.17 -8.18
N PRO A 373 20.70 13.55 -8.16
CA PRO A 373 20.10 14.20 -7.01
C PRO A 373 20.05 13.25 -5.81
N VAL A 374 20.46 13.73 -4.64
CA VAL A 374 20.36 13.01 -3.36
C VAL A 374 19.51 13.83 -2.40
N THR A 375 18.49 13.21 -1.83
CA THR A 375 17.55 13.83 -0.89
C THR A 375 17.71 13.23 0.49
N PHE A 376 17.96 14.08 1.48
CA PHE A 376 18.12 13.75 2.88
C PHE A 376 16.84 14.14 3.62
N ASN A 377 16.31 13.22 4.42
CA ASN A 377 15.04 13.39 5.14
C ASN A 377 15.19 13.02 6.63
N PRO A 378 15.90 13.84 7.43
CA PRO A 378 15.84 13.74 8.89
C PRO A 378 14.47 14.16 9.40
N MET A 379 13.78 13.30 10.17
CA MET A 379 12.51 13.65 10.80
C MET A 379 12.56 13.38 12.30
N ALA A 380 11.95 14.28 13.08
CA ALA A 380 11.60 14.02 14.47
C ALA A 380 10.15 13.56 14.52
N HIS A 381 9.88 12.50 15.26
CA HIS A 381 8.56 11.92 15.46
C HIS A 381 8.23 11.87 16.94
N ALA A 382 6.96 12.10 17.24
CA ALA A 382 6.36 11.75 18.51
C ALA A 382 5.21 10.76 18.24
N GLU A 383 5.22 9.64 18.94
CA GLU A 383 4.27 8.55 18.74
C GLU A 383 3.64 8.14 20.07
N ALA A 384 2.35 8.37 20.19
CA ALA A 384 1.52 7.90 21.29
C ALA A 384 0.88 6.56 20.89
N LYS A 385 1.25 5.49 21.62
CA LYS A 385 0.59 4.18 21.51
C LYS A 385 -0.11 3.83 22.80
N ALA A 386 -1.34 3.38 22.69
CA ALA A 386 -2.10 2.86 23.81
C ALA A 386 -2.66 1.47 23.50
N GLN A 387 -2.71 0.62 24.53
CA GLN A 387 -3.50 -0.59 24.59
C GLN A 387 -4.40 -0.48 25.83
N GLY A 388 -5.71 -0.44 25.63
CA GLY A 388 -6.71 -0.36 26.71
C GLY A 388 -7.24 1.05 27.00
N THR A 389 -7.98 1.18 28.09
CA THR A 389 -8.61 2.46 28.50
C THR A 389 -7.71 3.19 29.49
N VAL A 390 -7.12 4.31 29.09
CA VAL A 390 -6.26 5.11 29.98
C VAL A 390 -6.98 6.39 30.37
N GLY A 391 -7.42 6.46 31.62
CA GLY A 391 -7.85 7.71 32.23
C GLY A 391 -6.66 8.39 32.88
N VAL A 392 -6.23 9.55 32.36
CA VAL A 392 -5.24 10.39 33.05
C VAL A 392 -6.00 11.29 34.02
N ALA A 393 -5.54 11.32 35.28
CA ALA A 393 -6.07 12.24 36.27
C ALA A 393 -5.64 13.67 35.91
N GLU A 394 -6.59 14.60 35.87
CA GLU A 394 -6.40 16.04 35.60
C GLU A 394 -5.30 16.72 36.46
N SER A 395 -4.80 16.06 37.51
CA SER A 395 -3.82 16.63 38.45
C SER A 395 -2.39 16.79 37.93
N LEU A 396 -2.04 16.27 36.73
CA LEU A 396 -0.69 16.45 36.16
C LEU A 396 -0.52 17.74 35.33
N LEU A 397 -1.59 18.47 35.04
CA LEU A 397 -1.56 19.71 34.25
C LEU A 397 -1.20 20.97 35.06
N GLN A 398 -0.83 20.83 36.33
CA GLN A 398 -0.68 21.97 37.24
C GLN A 398 0.58 21.89 38.12
N GLU A 399 1.78 21.76 37.54
CA GLU A 399 3.01 21.99 38.33
C GLU A 399 4.19 22.49 37.48
N SER A 400 4.30 23.81 37.31
CA SER A 400 5.58 24.56 37.36
C SER A 400 5.39 26.08 37.30
N SER A 401 4.72 26.67 38.30
CA SER A 401 4.88 28.10 38.59
C SER A 401 4.66 28.43 40.07
N GLN A 402 5.77 28.59 40.80
CA GLN A 402 6.02 29.35 42.04
C GLN A 402 4.95 29.44 43.18
N LEU A 403 5.40 28.95 44.36
CA LEU A 403 5.18 29.39 45.74
C LEU A 403 3.94 30.22 46.17
N SER A 404 3.34 29.70 47.26
CA SER A 404 2.61 30.36 48.37
C SER A 404 1.09 30.56 48.25
N SER A 405 0.32 29.70 48.91
CA SER A 405 -0.36 30.00 50.20
C SER A 405 -1.46 28.98 50.49
N GLU A 406 -1.66 28.72 51.78
CA GLU A 406 -2.57 27.73 52.36
C GLU A 406 -4.04 27.98 52.02
N ALA A 407 -4.80 26.93 51.66
CA ALA A 407 -6.21 26.82 52.03
C ALA A 407 -6.72 25.37 51.93
N ASN A 408 -7.10 24.83 53.09
CA ASN A 408 -7.89 23.61 53.26
C ASN A 408 -9.25 23.74 52.57
N THR A 409 -9.65 22.77 51.75
CA THR A 409 -11.05 22.32 51.65
C THR A 409 -11.11 20.86 51.17
N SER A 410 -11.67 20.00 52.01
CA SER A 410 -12.01 18.62 51.70
C SER A 410 -13.35 18.56 50.97
N SER A 411 -13.39 17.94 49.79
CA SER A 411 -14.64 17.47 49.18
C SER A 411 -14.51 15.99 48.83
N SER A 412 -15.34 15.19 49.48
CA SER A 412 -15.45 13.74 49.28
C SER A 412 -16.43 13.46 48.14
N ILE A 413 -15.94 12.88 47.04
CA ILE A 413 -16.80 12.29 46.00
C ILE A 413 -17.13 10.86 46.41
N VAL A 414 -18.43 10.57 46.41
CA VAL A 414 -19.02 9.27 46.74
C VAL A 414 -18.86 8.34 45.54
N GLU A 415 -18.00 7.33 45.66
CA GLU A 415 -17.90 6.22 44.71
C GLU A 415 -19.03 5.21 44.97
N ALA A 416 -19.96 5.09 44.01
CA ALA A 416 -21.00 4.06 44.03
C ALA A 416 -20.41 2.71 43.59
N THR A 417 -20.38 1.76 44.51
CA THR A 417 -19.92 0.38 44.29
C THR A 417 -20.99 -0.45 43.59
N ALA A 418 -20.79 -0.72 42.30
CA ALA A 418 -21.45 -1.82 41.59
C ALA A 418 -20.42 -2.92 41.30
N THR A 419 -20.50 -4.02 42.04
CA THR A 419 -19.66 -5.20 41.86
C THR A 419 -20.13 -6.04 40.68
N THR A 420 -19.58 -5.78 39.49
CA THR A 420 -19.45 -6.76 38.39
C THR A 420 -17.97 -7.13 38.24
N PRO A 421 -17.62 -8.37 37.87
CA PRO A 421 -16.23 -8.78 37.74
C PRO A 421 -15.62 -8.04 36.54
N LYS A 422 -14.94 -6.92 36.81
CA LYS A 422 -14.22 -6.15 35.80
C LYS A 422 -13.18 -7.05 35.15
N LEU A 423 -13.33 -7.31 33.84
CA LEU A 423 -12.21 -7.66 32.98
C LEU A 423 -11.11 -6.63 33.26
N LYS A 424 -9.96 -7.08 33.79
CA LYS A 424 -8.78 -6.22 33.85
C LYS A 424 -8.30 -6.05 32.41
N LEU A 425 -8.86 -5.08 31.71
CA LEU A 425 -8.27 -4.54 30.49
C LEU A 425 -6.85 -4.13 30.85
N CYS A 426 -5.91 -4.61 30.04
CA CYS A 426 -4.53 -4.24 30.20
C CYS A 426 -4.42 -2.80 29.73
N ASN A 427 -4.29 -1.87 30.66
CA ASN A 427 -4.23 -0.44 30.39
C ASN A 427 -2.76 -0.05 30.39
N ALA A 428 -2.14 -0.04 29.23
CA ALA A 428 -0.79 0.46 29.06
C ALA A 428 -0.74 1.46 27.92
N ALA A 429 0.05 2.51 28.09
CA ALA A 429 0.30 3.48 27.05
C ALA A 429 1.73 3.98 27.15
N ALA A 430 2.28 4.40 26.03
CA ALA A 430 3.59 5.04 25.95
C ALA A 430 3.56 6.17 24.93
N ILE A 431 4.21 7.28 25.29
CA ILE A 431 4.64 8.28 24.32
C ILE A 431 6.13 8.05 24.08
N SER A 432 6.49 7.90 22.82
CA SER A 432 7.87 7.74 22.37
C SER A 432 8.24 8.89 21.46
N ILE A 433 9.32 9.59 21.77
CA ILE A 433 9.95 10.55 20.86
C ILE A 433 11.12 9.85 20.19
N TYR A 434 11.19 9.90 18.87
CA TYR A 434 12.30 9.32 18.12
C TYR A 434 12.65 10.17 16.92
N THR A 435 13.88 10.00 16.43
CA THR A 435 14.29 10.55 15.15
C THR A 435 14.55 9.42 14.18
N ASP A 436 14.16 9.60 12.93
CA ASP A 436 14.57 8.75 11.82
C ASP A 436 15.30 9.55 10.75
N PHE A 437 16.05 8.82 9.93
CA PHE A 437 16.82 9.40 8.85
C PHE A 437 16.68 8.53 7.61
N GLY A 438 16.09 9.11 6.56
CA GLY A 438 16.00 8.49 5.25
C GLY A 438 16.89 9.20 4.23
N ILE A 439 17.40 8.45 3.26
CA ILE A 439 18.07 9.01 2.08
C ILE A 439 17.46 8.40 0.83
N THR A 440 17.01 9.25 -0.09
CA THR A 440 16.54 8.83 -1.42
C THR A 440 17.42 9.44 -2.50
N GLY A 441 17.60 8.71 -3.61
CA GLY A 441 18.42 9.15 -4.74
C GLY A 441 17.75 8.86 -6.08
N PHE A 442 18.43 9.28 -7.16
CA PHE A 442 18.12 8.95 -8.56
C PHE A 442 16.85 9.56 -9.16
N ALA A 443 15.98 10.17 -8.36
CA ALA A 443 14.82 10.93 -8.85
C ALA A 443 14.70 12.28 -8.18
N LEU A 444 14.11 13.22 -8.92
CA LEU A 444 13.64 14.47 -8.33
C LEU A 444 12.35 14.18 -7.54
N PRO A 445 12.27 14.63 -6.28
CA PRO A 445 11.02 14.66 -5.54
C PRO A 445 9.87 15.25 -6.39
N PRO A 446 8.63 14.72 -6.30
CA PRO A 446 7.48 15.24 -7.07
C PRO A 446 7.37 16.76 -7.03
N GLU A 447 7.61 17.35 -5.85
CA GLU A 447 7.51 18.77 -5.59
C GLU A 447 8.57 19.56 -6.37
N LEU A 448 9.75 18.97 -6.55
CA LEU A 448 10.82 19.52 -7.37
C LEU A 448 10.60 19.29 -8.86
N ARG A 449 9.94 18.19 -9.27
CA ARG A 449 9.58 17.97 -10.68
C ARG A 449 8.63 19.04 -11.19
N ALA A 450 7.65 19.44 -10.38
CA ALA A 450 6.75 20.55 -10.71
C ALA A 450 7.51 21.89 -10.80
N TYR A 451 8.55 22.07 -9.99
CA TYR A 451 9.38 23.28 -9.98
C TYR A 451 10.36 23.35 -11.16
N PHE A 452 11.01 22.25 -11.54
CA PHE A 452 12.01 22.19 -12.61
C PHE A 452 11.40 22.07 -14.02
N SER A 453 10.44 22.93 -14.33
CA SER A 453 10.07 23.18 -15.73
C SER A 453 11.30 23.71 -16.50
N ASP A 454 11.38 23.38 -17.79
CA ASP A 454 12.48 23.82 -18.68
C ASP A 454 12.75 25.33 -18.56
N ASP A 455 11.69 26.13 -18.39
CA ASP A 455 11.75 27.60 -18.25
C ASP A 455 12.42 28.09 -16.95
N ILE A 456 12.28 27.35 -15.85
CA ILE A 456 12.89 27.71 -14.57
C ILE A 456 14.37 27.33 -14.59
N LEU A 457 14.71 26.15 -15.11
CA LEU A 457 16.11 25.73 -15.28
C LEU A 457 16.87 26.70 -16.17
N ARG A 458 16.24 27.09 -17.28
CA ARG A 458 16.69 28.13 -18.20
C ARG A 458 16.96 29.44 -17.47
N ARG A 459 15.99 29.99 -16.76
CA ARG A 459 16.14 31.27 -16.03
C ARG A 459 17.19 31.20 -14.92
N ALA A 460 17.28 30.07 -14.21
CA ALA A 460 18.27 29.87 -13.16
C ALA A 460 19.70 29.85 -13.73
N ILE A 461 19.92 29.16 -14.85
CA ILE A 461 21.21 29.13 -15.55
C ILE A 461 21.55 30.52 -16.11
N GLU A 462 20.60 31.20 -16.74
CA GLU A 462 20.77 32.57 -17.25
C GLU A 462 21.18 33.53 -16.12
N THR A 463 20.46 33.48 -14.99
CA THR A 463 20.74 34.31 -13.82
C THR A 463 22.10 33.98 -13.21
N ALA A 464 22.47 32.70 -13.09
CA ALA A 464 23.75 32.28 -12.55
C ALA A 464 24.92 32.75 -13.44
N MET A 465 24.78 32.63 -14.76
CA MET A 465 25.79 33.12 -15.72
C MET A 465 25.92 34.64 -15.68
N GLU A 466 24.80 35.37 -15.58
CA GLU A 466 24.81 36.82 -15.43
C GLU A 466 25.49 37.25 -14.13
N GLN A 467 25.18 36.59 -13.01
CA GLN A 467 25.81 36.87 -11.72
C GLN A 467 27.31 36.55 -11.73
N GLY A 468 27.71 35.43 -12.35
CA GLY A 468 29.12 35.08 -12.56
C GLY A 468 29.86 36.13 -13.38
N ALA A 469 29.25 36.62 -14.46
CA ALA A 469 29.82 37.68 -15.30
C ALA A 469 29.94 39.01 -14.55
N ARG A 470 28.91 39.40 -13.79
CA ARG A 470 28.94 40.61 -12.94
C ARG A 470 30.02 40.52 -11.87
N ALA A 471 30.20 39.34 -11.27
CA ALA A 471 31.27 39.13 -10.31
C ALA A 471 32.65 39.19 -10.97
N MET A 472 32.82 38.58 -12.14
CA MET A 472 34.05 38.65 -12.94
C MET A 472 34.39 40.09 -13.32
N ILE A 473 33.39 40.89 -13.72
CA ILE A 473 33.52 42.32 -13.97
C ILE A 473 33.94 43.06 -12.69
N LYS A 474 33.32 42.78 -11.55
CA LYS A 474 33.66 43.41 -10.27
C LYS A 474 35.10 43.07 -9.83
N MET A 475 35.55 41.84 -10.10
CA MET A 475 36.94 41.41 -9.90
C MET A 475 37.92 42.16 -10.80
N MET A 476 37.61 42.25 -12.10
CA MET A 476 38.46 42.95 -13.07
C MET A 476 38.45 44.46 -12.85
N ALA A 477 37.33 45.04 -12.44
CA ALA A 477 37.18 46.47 -12.19
C ALA A 477 38.02 46.97 -11.01
N GLY A 478 38.31 46.14 -10.00
CA GLY A 478 39.16 46.55 -8.87
C GLY A 478 40.56 47.00 -9.31
N PRO A 479 41.29 46.19 -10.10
CA PRO A 479 42.55 46.61 -10.71
C PRO A 479 42.40 47.57 -11.89
N LEU A 480 41.33 47.47 -12.70
CA LEU A 480 41.14 48.25 -13.94
C LEU A 480 40.55 49.65 -13.73
N GLN A 481 40.03 50.00 -12.55
CA GLN A 481 39.57 51.36 -12.23
C GLN A 481 40.67 52.43 -12.34
N CYS A 482 41.94 52.02 -12.42
CA CYS A 482 43.07 52.90 -12.66
C CYS A 482 43.33 53.20 -14.16
N LEU A 483 42.57 52.62 -15.11
CA LEU A 483 42.77 52.82 -16.55
C LEU A 483 41.56 53.53 -17.21
N PRO A 484 41.77 54.62 -17.97
CA PRO A 484 40.71 55.26 -18.73
C PRO A 484 40.15 54.29 -19.79
N GLY A 485 38.84 54.04 -19.79
CA GLY A 485 38.15 53.15 -20.74
C GLY A 485 37.61 51.83 -20.15
N ALA A 486 37.85 51.56 -18.87
CA ALA A 486 37.44 50.30 -18.22
C ALA A 486 35.90 50.03 -18.24
N SER A 487 35.07 51.07 -18.38
CA SER A 487 33.62 50.91 -18.50
C SER A 487 33.20 50.23 -19.81
N GLU A 488 33.89 50.50 -20.93
CA GLU A 488 33.57 49.88 -22.22
C GLU A 488 33.92 48.38 -22.25
N VAL A 489 34.99 48.00 -21.54
CA VAL A 489 35.39 46.59 -21.39
C VAL A 489 34.38 45.83 -20.53
N SER A 490 33.90 46.44 -19.44
CA SER A 490 32.86 45.89 -18.59
C SER A 490 31.56 45.61 -19.37
N ASP A 491 31.11 46.58 -20.17
CA ASP A 491 29.88 46.44 -20.97
C ASP A 491 30.03 45.35 -22.04
N THR A 492 31.23 45.22 -22.62
CA THR A 492 31.54 44.17 -23.61
C THR A 492 31.52 42.77 -23.00
N ILE A 493 32.08 42.60 -21.79
CA ILE A 493 32.08 41.32 -21.07
C ILE A 493 30.65 40.92 -20.68
N LEU A 494 29.85 41.88 -20.18
CA LEU A 494 28.47 41.61 -19.82
C LEU A 494 27.65 41.22 -21.06
N ALA A 495 27.81 41.93 -22.18
CA ALA A 495 27.14 41.62 -23.45
C ALA A 495 27.60 40.29 -24.07
N ALA A 496 28.84 39.86 -23.82
CA ALA A 496 29.34 38.55 -24.24
C ALA A 496 28.75 37.44 -23.35
N ALA A 497 28.70 37.63 -22.04
CA ALA A 497 28.09 36.68 -21.11
C ALA A 497 26.58 36.51 -21.35
N THR A 498 25.85 37.60 -21.62
CA THR A 498 24.42 37.52 -21.98
C THR A 498 24.21 36.75 -23.29
N ARG A 499 25.10 36.92 -24.29
CA ARG A 499 25.03 36.16 -25.55
C ARG A 499 25.40 34.68 -25.37
N ALA A 500 26.45 34.38 -24.61
CA ALA A 500 26.86 33.01 -24.30
C ALA A 500 25.79 32.28 -23.50
N SER A 501 25.18 32.98 -22.54
CA SER A 501 24.04 32.49 -21.79
C SER A 501 22.89 32.15 -22.72
N GLY A 502 22.41 33.10 -23.55
CA GLY A 502 21.31 32.84 -24.49
C GLY A 502 21.58 31.70 -25.48
N ALA A 503 22.84 31.49 -25.90
CA ALA A 503 23.23 30.36 -26.76
C ALA A 503 23.20 29.02 -26.01
N ILE A 504 23.66 28.97 -24.75
CA ILE A 504 23.54 27.78 -23.91
C ILE A 504 22.06 27.49 -23.61
N THR A 505 21.26 28.51 -23.28
CA THR A 505 19.84 28.32 -23.02
C THR A 505 19.02 27.98 -24.26
N ALA A 506 19.49 28.29 -25.46
CA ALA A 506 18.85 27.84 -26.71
C ALA A 506 19.10 26.35 -27.00
N LEU A 507 20.06 25.70 -26.32
CA LEU A 507 20.31 24.25 -26.40
C LEU A 507 19.48 23.44 -25.38
N ILE A 508 18.79 24.11 -24.45
CA ILE A 508 18.01 23.48 -23.37
C ILE A 508 16.58 23.08 -23.81
N PRO A 509 15.84 23.79 -24.69
CA PRO A 509 14.49 23.39 -25.06
C PRO A 509 14.57 22.13 -25.93
N GLY A 510 14.05 21.01 -25.42
CA GLY A 510 14.04 19.72 -26.12
C GLY A 510 15.00 18.66 -25.61
N LEU A 511 15.64 18.85 -24.44
CA LEU A 511 16.47 17.79 -23.84
C LEU A 511 15.68 16.51 -23.50
N GLY A 512 14.35 16.57 -23.44
CA GLY A 512 13.50 15.39 -23.22
C GLY A 512 13.89 14.63 -21.95
N LEU A 513 14.45 15.32 -20.95
CA LEU A 513 14.91 14.71 -19.70
C LEU A 513 13.67 14.20 -18.97
N ASN A 514 13.41 12.90 -19.11
CA ASN A 514 12.33 12.26 -18.41
C ASN A 514 12.70 12.15 -16.92
N PHE A 515 12.35 13.16 -16.13
CA PHE A 515 12.59 13.13 -14.68
C PHE A 515 11.64 12.18 -13.93
N ASN A 516 10.75 11.43 -14.62
CA ASN A 516 9.82 10.48 -13.99
C ASN A 516 10.47 9.15 -13.57
N PHE A 517 11.75 9.16 -13.24
CA PHE A 517 12.35 8.02 -12.56
C PHE A 517 11.71 7.88 -11.17
N LYS A 518 11.44 6.64 -10.75
CA LYS A 518 11.06 6.37 -9.35
C LYS A 518 12.27 6.68 -8.47
N SER A 519 12.05 7.39 -7.35
CA SER A 519 13.10 7.58 -6.35
C SER A 519 13.52 6.22 -5.81
N ILE A 520 14.82 5.97 -5.74
CA ILE A 520 15.37 4.76 -5.10
C ILE A 520 15.72 5.14 -3.67
N SER A 521 15.27 4.33 -2.71
CA SER A 521 15.71 4.45 -1.31
C SER A 521 17.17 4.01 -1.23
N LEU A 522 18.08 4.95 -0.92
CA LEU A 522 19.50 4.64 -0.66
C LEU A 522 19.70 4.18 0.78
N LEU A 523 18.86 4.69 1.68
CA LEU A 523 18.75 4.30 3.07
C LEU A 523 17.28 4.46 3.48
N ASP A 524 16.62 3.34 3.76
CA ASP A 524 15.27 3.37 4.31
C ASP A 524 15.27 4.11 5.65
N PRO A 525 14.19 4.83 6.01
CA PRO A 525 14.09 5.55 7.26
C PRO A 525 14.49 4.67 8.44
N PHE A 526 15.67 4.93 9.01
CA PHE A 526 16.21 4.18 10.14
C PHE A 526 16.11 5.03 11.39
N LYS A 527 15.51 4.46 12.44
CA LYS A 527 15.37 5.09 13.75
C LYS A 527 16.74 5.25 14.42
N MET A 528 17.24 6.48 14.50
CA MET A 528 18.56 6.80 15.06
C MET A 528 18.54 6.88 16.59
N PHE A 529 17.45 7.40 17.15
CA PHE A 529 17.27 7.61 18.58
C PHE A 529 15.82 7.35 18.94
N CYS A 530 15.56 6.89 20.16
CA CYS A 530 14.21 6.83 20.71
C CYS A 530 14.25 6.94 22.23
N GLU A 531 13.36 7.75 22.80
CA GLU A 531 13.12 7.84 24.23
C GLU A 531 11.63 7.70 24.57
N GLU A 532 11.34 6.88 25.60
CA GLU A 532 10.01 6.74 26.19
C GLU A 532 9.80 7.86 27.19
N VAL A 533 9.20 8.95 26.74
CA VAL A 533 9.02 10.18 27.53
C VAL A 533 7.90 10.07 28.55
N TRP A 534 6.94 9.20 28.29
CA TRP A 534 5.89 8.86 29.24
C TRP A 534 5.43 7.42 29.06
N THR A 535 5.13 6.75 30.18
CA THR A 535 4.56 5.39 30.17
C THR A 535 3.50 5.24 31.25
N SER A 536 2.52 4.36 31.02
CA SER A 536 1.50 3.99 32.00
C SER A 536 1.32 2.47 32.02
N PRO A 537 1.21 1.83 33.20
CA PRO A 537 1.36 2.41 34.54
C PRO A 537 2.83 2.63 34.90
N ASP A 538 3.14 3.77 35.53
CA ASP A 538 4.44 4.08 36.13
C ASP A 538 4.35 3.97 37.67
N PRO A 539 5.28 3.29 38.38
CA PRO A 539 6.32 2.37 37.91
C PRO A 539 5.78 0.96 37.69
N GLY A 540 6.06 0.39 36.51
CA GLY A 540 5.62 -0.98 36.20
C GLY A 540 5.44 -1.30 34.72
N PHE A 541 5.54 -0.31 33.83
CA PHE A 541 5.34 -0.45 32.38
C PHE A 541 5.96 -1.72 31.79
N GLY A 542 7.28 -1.94 31.92
CA GLY A 542 7.96 -3.12 31.39
C GLY A 542 7.57 -4.48 32.03
N LYS A 543 6.78 -4.49 33.11
CA LYS A 543 6.26 -5.71 33.75
C LYS A 543 4.83 -6.05 33.29
N VAL A 544 4.16 -5.14 32.59
CA VAL A 544 2.80 -5.36 32.11
C VAL A 544 2.87 -6.07 30.75
N PRO A 545 2.30 -7.27 30.57
CA PRO A 545 2.42 -8.03 29.31
C PRO A 545 1.95 -7.29 28.06
N CYS A 546 0.94 -6.42 28.15
CA CYS A 546 0.47 -5.61 27.01
C CYS A 546 1.40 -4.43 26.66
N ALA A 547 2.31 -4.05 27.57
CA ALA A 547 3.32 -3.05 27.23
C ALA A 547 4.43 -3.63 26.32
N ALA A 548 4.40 -4.94 26.04
CA ALA A 548 5.41 -5.61 25.23
C ALA A 548 5.52 -5.04 23.81
N ASP A 549 4.42 -4.50 23.26
CA ASP A 549 4.35 -3.91 21.92
C ASP A 549 4.32 -2.36 21.94
N LEU A 550 4.59 -1.76 23.11
CA LEU A 550 4.60 -0.31 23.31
C LEU A 550 6.03 0.22 23.47
N GLY A 551 6.15 1.53 23.49
CA GLY A 551 7.40 2.22 23.76
C GLY A 551 8.40 2.15 22.61
N CYS A 552 9.66 2.47 22.93
CA CYS A 552 10.68 2.77 21.93
C CYS A 552 11.12 1.57 21.12
N LYS A 553 10.97 0.36 21.65
CA LYS A 553 11.25 -0.85 20.90
C LYS A 553 10.31 -1.03 19.71
N HIS A 554 9.08 -0.51 19.82
CA HIS A 554 8.00 -0.68 18.84
C HIS A 554 7.55 0.63 18.19
N ALA A 555 8.08 1.78 18.62
CA ALA A 555 7.95 3.06 17.92
C ALA A 555 8.71 3.03 16.58
N GLY A 556 8.22 3.74 15.58
CA GLY A 556 8.79 3.76 14.22
C GLY A 556 7.83 3.26 13.15
N ARG A 557 8.14 3.59 11.88
CA ARG A 557 7.62 2.80 10.75
C ARG A 557 8.25 1.41 10.86
N GLY A 558 7.44 0.37 10.63
CA GLY A 558 8.03 -0.89 10.20
C GLY A 558 8.86 -0.65 8.93
N PRO A 559 9.84 -1.51 8.61
CA PRO A 559 10.44 -1.47 7.27
C PRO A 559 9.30 -1.44 6.23
N PRO A 560 9.41 -0.64 5.15
CA PRO A 560 8.40 -0.62 4.09
C PRO A 560 8.10 -2.05 3.67
N SER A 561 6.84 -2.36 3.35
CA SER A 561 6.55 -3.68 2.78
C SER A 561 7.38 -3.84 1.50
N GLU A 562 7.95 -5.04 1.26
CA GLU A 562 8.74 -5.30 0.04
C GLU A 562 7.96 -5.02 -1.26
N SER A 563 6.62 -4.86 -1.19
CA SER A 563 5.76 -4.38 -2.29
C SER A 563 5.99 -2.91 -2.67
N GLU A 564 6.50 -2.07 -1.77
CA GLU A 564 6.80 -0.65 -2.03
C GLU A 564 8.24 -0.40 -2.49
N ILE A 565 9.16 -1.34 -2.21
CA ILE A 565 10.56 -1.27 -2.65
C ILE A 565 10.77 -2.33 -3.74
N GLU A 566 10.49 -1.94 -4.98
CA GLU A 566 10.98 -2.67 -6.15
C GLU A 566 12.50 -2.43 -6.23
N VAL A 567 13.29 -3.31 -5.60
CA VAL A 567 14.75 -3.35 -5.79
C VAL A 567 14.99 -3.84 -7.21
N VAL A 568 15.02 -2.90 -8.16
CA VAL A 568 15.44 -3.18 -9.52
C VAL A 568 16.96 -3.35 -9.47
N GLU A 569 17.43 -4.60 -9.46
CA GLU A 569 18.82 -4.86 -9.84
C GLU A 569 19.05 -4.23 -11.23
N PRO A 570 20.19 -3.56 -11.49
CA PRO A 570 20.48 -2.96 -12.77
C PRO A 570 20.79 -4.05 -13.82
N GLN A 571 19.78 -4.84 -14.19
CA GLN A 571 19.78 -5.56 -15.44
C GLN A 571 19.55 -4.53 -16.54
N GLN A 572 20.56 -4.40 -17.41
CA GLN A 572 20.41 -3.70 -18.68
C GLN A 572 19.16 -4.25 -19.37
N ILE A 573 18.15 -3.40 -19.53
CA ILE A 573 16.98 -3.68 -20.35
C ILE A 573 17.49 -3.78 -21.78
N GLU A 574 17.85 -5.00 -22.21
CA GLU A 574 17.82 -5.33 -23.63
C GLU A 574 16.35 -5.19 -24.05
N GLU A 575 16.10 -4.28 -25.00
CA GLU A 575 14.81 -4.16 -25.68
C GLU A 575 14.46 -5.53 -26.26
N GLU A 576 13.48 -6.20 -25.65
CA GLU A 576 12.77 -7.31 -26.27
C GLU A 576 12.14 -6.78 -27.55
N SER A 577 12.74 -7.17 -28.68
CA SER A 577 12.14 -7.01 -30.00
C SER A 577 10.72 -7.55 -29.95
N GLU A 578 9.74 -6.75 -30.41
CA GLU A 578 8.34 -7.13 -30.51
C GLU A 578 8.21 -8.60 -30.93
N PRO A 579 7.58 -9.48 -30.11
CA PRO A 579 7.29 -10.81 -30.57
C PRO A 579 6.35 -10.66 -31.75
N VAL A 580 6.77 -11.20 -32.89
CA VAL A 580 5.86 -11.57 -33.97
C VAL A 580 4.86 -12.54 -33.37
N VAL A 581 3.73 -11.99 -32.90
CA VAL A 581 2.62 -12.76 -32.35
C VAL A 581 2.05 -13.56 -33.50
N SER A 582 2.44 -14.83 -33.55
CA SER A 582 1.69 -15.88 -34.22
C SER A 582 0.25 -15.83 -33.70
N SER A 583 -0.66 -15.38 -34.57
CA SER A 583 -2.04 -14.97 -34.27
C SER A 583 -2.99 -16.13 -33.99
N THR A 584 -2.66 -17.06 -33.08
CA THR A 584 -3.55 -18.20 -32.77
C THR A 584 -3.80 -18.46 -31.28
N ASP A 585 -3.19 -17.71 -30.36
CA ASP A 585 -3.54 -17.80 -28.93
C ASP A 585 -4.35 -16.58 -28.48
N SER A 586 -5.66 -16.77 -28.35
CA SER A 586 -6.63 -15.78 -27.88
C SER A 586 -6.38 -15.42 -26.42
N ALA A 587 -5.63 -14.35 -26.17
CA ALA A 587 -5.51 -13.75 -24.84
C ALA A 587 -6.88 -13.18 -24.38
N CYS A 588 -7.23 -13.35 -23.10
CA CYS A 588 -8.40 -12.69 -22.53
C CYS A 588 -8.07 -11.19 -22.44
N TYR A 589 -8.66 -10.36 -23.31
CA TYR A 589 -8.38 -8.93 -23.39
C TYR A 589 -9.15 -8.13 -22.34
N ASN A 590 -8.51 -7.09 -21.80
CA ASN A 590 -9.12 -6.17 -20.84
C ASN A 590 -10.17 -5.28 -21.51
N ILE A 591 -11.37 -5.20 -20.94
CA ILE A 591 -12.37 -4.20 -21.31
C ILE A 591 -11.85 -2.79 -20.95
N PRO A 592 -11.80 -1.84 -21.90
CA PRO A 592 -11.45 -0.46 -21.57
C PRO A 592 -12.52 0.17 -20.67
N MET A 593 -12.07 0.78 -19.57
CA MET A 593 -12.90 1.51 -18.61
C MET A 593 -12.38 2.94 -18.46
N GLY A 594 -13.15 3.81 -17.83
CA GLY A 594 -12.73 5.15 -17.45
C GLY A 594 -13.71 5.78 -16.47
N ASP A 595 -13.75 7.11 -16.40
CA ASP A 595 -14.66 7.82 -15.48
C ASP A 595 -16.13 7.58 -15.84
N ARG A 596 -16.77 6.68 -15.08
CA ARG A 596 -18.16 6.27 -15.19
C ARG A 596 -18.54 5.79 -16.59
N PHE A 597 -17.67 5.00 -17.23
CA PHE A 597 -18.03 4.29 -18.47
C PHE A 597 -17.30 2.97 -18.68
N ILE A 598 -17.94 2.06 -19.41
CA ILE A 598 -17.38 0.80 -19.90
C ILE A 598 -17.49 0.75 -21.42
N GLN A 599 -16.44 0.30 -22.10
CA GLN A 599 -16.39 0.22 -23.57
C GLN A 599 -16.46 -1.23 -24.07
N ILE A 600 -17.38 -1.51 -25.00
CA ILE A 600 -17.56 -2.81 -25.66
C ILE A 600 -17.42 -2.58 -27.17
N GLY A 601 -16.27 -2.94 -27.75
CA GLY A 601 -15.94 -2.61 -29.13
C GLY A 601 -16.07 -1.10 -29.42
N LYS A 602 -16.99 -0.73 -30.30
CA LYS A 602 -17.30 0.67 -30.67
C LYS A 602 -18.44 1.31 -29.86
N PHE A 603 -18.92 0.66 -28.80
CA PHE A 603 -19.98 1.19 -27.95
C PHE A 603 -19.46 1.51 -26.55
N ARG A 604 -19.99 2.57 -25.92
CA ARG A 604 -19.79 2.88 -24.49
C ARG A 604 -21.12 2.85 -23.75
N ILE A 605 -21.13 2.22 -22.59
CA ILE A 605 -22.19 2.33 -21.58
C ILE A 605 -21.66 3.27 -20.50
N ALA A 606 -22.30 4.42 -20.29
CA ALA A 606 -21.75 5.48 -19.45
C ALA A 606 -22.82 6.19 -18.63
N ASP A 607 -22.50 6.55 -17.39
CA ASP A 607 -23.31 7.47 -16.59
C ASP A 607 -22.80 8.89 -16.81
N MET A 608 -23.64 9.74 -17.40
CA MET A 608 -23.26 11.07 -17.88
C MET A 608 -23.14 12.09 -16.75
N ASP A 609 -24.08 12.08 -15.82
CA ASP A 609 -24.31 13.18 -14.86
C ASP A 609 -24.90 12.71 -13.53
N GLY A 610 -25.05 11.40 -13.29
CA GLY A 610 -25.77 10.83 -12.14
C GLY A 610 -27.28 10.79 -12.30
N GLU A 611 -27.81 11.39 -13.36
CA GLU A 611 -29.24 11.41 -13.68
C GLU A 611 -29.55 10.62 -14.95
N THR A 612 -28.53 10.35 -15.78
CA THR A 612 -28.67 9.70 -17.09
C THR A 612 -27.58 8.65 -17.36
N LEU A 613 -27.97 7.40 -17.59
CA LEU A 613 -27.12 6.36 -18.19
C LEU A 613 -27.38 6.26 -19.70
N VAL A 614 -26.33 6.23 -20.51
CA VAL A 614 -26.39 6.21 -21.97
C VAL A 614 -25.63 5.03 -22.57
N ILE A 615 -26.09 4.54 -23.72
CA ILE A 615 -25.36 3.64 -24.61
C ILE A 615 -25.07 4.39 -25.91
N SER A 616 -23.80 4.69 -26.21
CA SER A 616 -23.41 5.54 -27.35
C SER A 616 -22.36 4.87 -28.25
N HIS A 617 -22.39 5.17 -29.54
CA HIS A 617 -21.49 4.62 -30.55
C HIS A 617 -20.34 5.58 -30.92
N LYS A 618 -19.12 5.05 -31.14
CA LYS A 618 -17.88 5.81 -31.32
C LYS A 618 -17.88 6.72 -32.54
N ASP A 619 -18.31 6.21 -33.69
CA ASP A 619 -18.08 6.90 -34.95
C ASP A 619 -19.19 7.93 -35.24
N THR A 620 -20.40 7.65 -34.77
CA THR A 620 -21.58 8.49 -35.00
C THR A 620 -21.88 9.43 -33.83
N LYS A 621 -21.34 9.13 -32.64
CA LYS A 621 -21.66 9.82 -31.37
C LYS A 621 -23.13 9.78 -30.97
N ASN A 622 -23.94 8.98 -31.67
CA ASN A 622 -25.36 8.86 -31.40
C ASN A 622 -25.61 7.97 -30.18
N VAL A 623 -26.59 8.37 -29.36
CA VAL A 623 -27.01 7.64 -28.16
C VAL A 623 -28.13 6.67 -28.51
N ALA A 624 -27.81 5.39 -28.63
CA ALA A 624 -28.80 4.37 -28.96
C ALA A 624 -29.87 4.18 -27.87
N ALA A 625 -29.50 4.32 -26.60
CA ALA A 625 -30.44 4.23 -25.48
C ALA A 625 -30.06 5.18 -24.35
N ARG A 626 -31.09 5.75 -23.70
CA ARG A 626 -30.98 6.63 -22.55
C ARG A 626 -31.87 6.12 -21.42
N TYR A 627 -31.30 5.96 -20.23
CA TYR A 627 -31.97 5.54 -19.01
C TYR A 627 -31.92 6.67 -17.99
N LEU A 628 -33.07 7.15 -17.56
CA LEU A 628 -33.20 8.22 -16.58
C LEU A 628 -33.35 7.64 -15.18
N LYS A 629 -32.70 8.26 -14.21
CA LYS A 629 -32.86 7.96 -12.78
C LYS A 629 -34.32 8.03 -12.30
N SER A 630 -35.17 8.80 -12.99
CA SER A 630 -36.61 8.87 -12.76
C SER A 630 -37.38 7.58 -13.09
N GLY A 631 -36.74 6.55 -13.67
CA GLY A 631 -37.38 5.29 -14.03
C GLY A 631 -37.80 5.17 -15.50
N ASN A 632 -37.40 6.11 -16.37
CA ASN A 632 -37.80 6.09 -17.79
C ASN A 632 -36.65 5.67 -18.71
N ALA A 633 -36.95 4.88 -19.75
CA ALA A 633 -36.03 4.56 -20.83
C ALA A 633 -36.50 5.21 -22.15
N HIS A 634 -35.59 5.88 -22.85
CA HIS A 634 -35.87 6.61 -24.09
C HIS A 634 -34.86 6.26 -25.19
N GLN A 635 -35.30 6.32 -26.45
CA GLN A 635 -34.41 6.56 -27.58
C GLN A 635 -33.90 8.00 -27.49
N ALA A 636 -32.61 8.25 -27.71
CA ALA A 636 -32.04 9.58 -27.57
C ALA A 636 -31.27 10.01 -28.82
N GLY A 637 -31.29 11.32 -29.10
CA GLY A 637 -30.49 11.93 -30.15
C GLY A 637 -29.03 12.16 -29.73
N SER A 638 -28.29 12.94 -30.53
CA SER A 638 -26.83 13.09 -30.47
C SER A 638 -26.26 13.98 -29.35
N THR A 639 -27.03 14.35 -28.32
CA THR A 639 -26.60 15.44 -27.40
C THR A 639 -25.78 14.98 -26.19
N LEU A 640 -25.59 13.68 -25.97
CA LEU A 640 -24.83 13.17 -24.82
C LEU A 640 -23.70 12.25 -25.29
N ASP A 641 -22.48 12.79 -25.34
CA ASP A 641 -21.32 12.07 -25.86
C ASP A 641 -20.39 11.59 -24.72
N PRO A 642 -20.39 10.28 -24.37
CA PRO A 642 -19.45 9.75 -23.38
C PRO A 642 -18.02 9.59 -23.91
N TRP A 643 -17.77 9.87 -25.20
CA TRP A 643 -16.47 9.68 -25.84
C TRP A 643 -15.46 10.79 -25.56
N ASP A 644 -15.90 11.92 -25.00
CA ASP A 644 -15.00 12.99 -24.52
C ASP A 644 -14.21 12.56 -23.27
N ARG A 645 -14.60 11.45 -22.64
CA ARG A 645 -13.88 10.86 -21.50
C ARG A 645 -12.76 9.95 -21.98
N THR A 646 -11.57 10.09 -21.41
CA THR A 646 -10.43 9.21 -21.73
C THR A 646 -10.58 7.86 -21.03
N ALA A 647 -10.14 6.78 -21.69
CA ALA A 647 -9.97 5.49 -21.01
C ALA A 647 -8.84 5.61 -19.97
N GLY A 648 -9.00 4.97 -18.83
CA GLY A 648 -8.11 5.11 -17.68
C GLY A 648 -8.59 4.28 -16.49
N THR A 649 -8.40 4.78 -15.28
CA THR A 649 -8.90 4.12 -14.07
C THR A 649 -10.43 4.03 -14.08
N ALA A 650 -10.97 2.91 -13.59
CA ALA A 650 -12.41 2.60 -13.55
C ALA A 650 -13.16 3.43 -12.48
N LYS A 651 -13.01 4.76 -12.51
CA LYS A 651 -13.59 5.68 -11.53
C LYS A 651 -15.11 5.62 -11.62
N GLY A 652 -15.77 5.46 -10.47
CA GLY A 652 -17.23 5.38 -10.40
C GLY A 652 -17.83 4.12 -11.04
N ILE A 653 -17.05 3.04 -11.18
CA ILE A 653 -17.53 1.73 -11.60
C ILE A 653 -17.38 0.77 -10.43
N LYS A 654 -18.44 0.02 -10.14
CA LYS A 654 -18.44 -1.00 -9.08
C LYS A 654 -19.02 -2.29 -9.61
N PHE A 655 -18.58 -3.40 -9.03
CA PHE A 655 -19.04 -4.73 -9.43
C PHE A 655 -19.84 -5.37 -8.30
N GLY A 656 -20.53 -6.44 -8.64
CA GLY A 656 -21.01 -7.43 -7.69
C GLY A 656 -21.57 -8.64 -8.42
N TYR A 657 -22.29 -9.50 -7.70
CA TYR A 657 -22.81 -10.75 -8.26
C TYR A 657 -23.80 -10.50 -9.40
N GLU A 658 -23.35 -10.80 -10.62
CA GLU A 658 -24.09 -10.63 -11.87
C GLU A 658 -24.68 -9.21 -12.08
N PHE A 659 -23.97 -8.16 -11.65
CA PHE A 659 -24.28 -6.79 -12.08
C PHE A 659 -23.04 -5.90 -12.12
N ILE A 660 -23.14 -4.84 -12.90
CA ILE A 660 -22.17 -3.75 -12.93
C ILE A 660 -22.89 -2.45 -12.58
N GLN A 661 -22.30 -1.69 -11.68
CA GLN A 661 -22.71 -0.34 -11.36
C GLN A 661 -21.79 0.66 -12.08
N ILE A 662 -22.39 1.61 -12.78
CA ILE A 662 -21.71 2.77 -13.37
C ILE A 662 -22.37 4.01 -12.79
N GLY A 663 -21.67 4.73 -11.91
CA GLY A 663 -22.17 5.84 -11.11
C GLY A 663 -23.42 5.45 -10.31
N ASP A 664 -24.56 6.09 -10.63
CA ASP A 664 -25.85 5.92 -9.94
C ASP A 664 -26.73 4.81 -10.55
N PHE A 665 -26.20 4.07 -11.53
CA PHE A 665 -26.96 3.07 -12.28
C PHE A 665 -26.36 1.69 -12.17
N ARG A 666 -27.22 0.69 -11.98
CA ARG A 666 -26.87 -0.73 -12.00
C ARG A 666 -27.54 -1.42 -13.16
N PHE A 667 -26.81 -2.28 -13.84
CA PHE A 667 -27.38 -3.22 -14.80
C PHE A 667 -26.81 -4.62 -14.58
N GLY A 668 -27.66 -5.64 -14.69
CA GLY A 668 -27.26 -7.00 -14.38
C GLY A 668 -28.36 -8.04 -14.52
N ALA A 669 -27.97 -9.31 -14.46
CA ALA A 669 -28.90 -10.43 -14.47
C ALA A 669 -29.58 -10.53 -13.10
N VAL A 670 -30.91 -10.42 -13.05
CA VAL A 670 -31.68 -10.61 -11.82
C VAL A 670 -31.82 -12.10 -11.51
N ASP A 671 -31.98 -12.90 -12.55
CA ASP A 671 -31.95 -14.36 -12.51
C ASP A 671 -31.56 -14.92 -13.89
N GLU A 672 -31.87 -16.19 -14.14
CA GLU A 672 -31.57 -16.84 -15.43
C GLU A 672 -32.41 -16.31 -16.61
N ASP A 673 -33.54 -15.64 -16.38
CA ASP A 673 -34.54 -15.25 -17.37
C ASP A 673 -34.81 -13.73 -17.41
N GLU A 674 -34.33 -12.94 -16.44
CA GLU A 674 -34.52 -11.50 -16.33
C GLU A 674 -33.19 -10.70 -16.23
N PHE A 675 -33.08 -9.62 -17.03
CA PHE A 675 -31.97 -8.66 -16.97
C PHE A 675 -32.50 -7.27 -16.62
N SER A 676 -31.94 -6.60 -15.62
CA SER A 676 -32.42 -5.29 -15.17
C SER A 676 -31.44 -4.16 -15.42
N VAL A 677 -31.99 -2.96 -15.55
CA VAL A 677 -31.31 -1.65 -15.43
C VAL A 677 -32.08 -0.85 -14.38
N ALA A 678 -31.39 -0.36 -13.35
CA ALA A 678 -31.99 0.32 -12.21
C ALA A 678 -31.11 1.47 -11.72
N SER A 679 -31.69 2.46 -11.04
CA SER A 679 -30.94 3.51 -10.37
C SER A 679 -30.84 3.24 -8.88
N THR A 680 -29.64 3.36 -8.29
CA THR A 680 -29.39 3.14 -6.87
C THR A 680 -30.09 4.18 -5.99
N THR A 681 -30.31 5.38 -6.53
CA THR A 681 -30.92 6.51 -5.83
C THR A 681 -32.40 6.67 -6.16
N GLY A 682 -32.87 6.18 -7.32
CA GLY A 682 -34.26 6.29 -7.75
C GLY A 682 -35.23 5.31 -7.07
N SER A 683 -34.76 4.33 -6.28
CA SER A 683 -35.53 3.20 -5.70
C SER A 683 -36.43 2.42 -6.67
N ARG A 684 -36.25 2.63 -7.98
CA ARG A 684 -37.08 2.03 -9.04
C ARG A 684 -36.21 1.38 -10.10
N THR A 685 -36.66 0.20 -10.51
CA THR A 685 -36.19 -0.45 -11.74
C THR A 685 -36.58 0.39 -12.94
N ILE A 686 -35.62 0.76 -13.78
CA ILE A 686 -35.85 1.55 -14.99
C ILE A 686 -36.34 0.63 -16.12
N GLN A 687 -35.71 -0.55 -16.24
CA GLN A 687 -36.06 -1.56 -17.25
C GLN A 687 -35.75 -2.96 -16.73
N THR A 688 -36.65 -3.92 -16.92
CA THR A 688 -36.36 -5.36 -16.78
C THR A 688 -36.68 -6.05 -18.11
N VAL A 689 -35.70 -6.68 -18.73
CA VAL A 689 -35.84 -7.40 -19.99
C VAL A 689 -36.02 -8.88 -19.70
N ARG A 690 -37.20 -9.41 -20.00
CA ARG A 690 -37.51 -10.84 -19.85
C ARG A 690 -37.16 -11.64 -21.08
N ARG A 691 -36.72 -12.88 -20.88
CA ARG A 691 -36.51 -13.87 -21.94
C ARG A 691 -37.74 -14.08 -22.84
N SER A 692 -38.92 -14.31 -22.23
CA SER A 692 -40.09 -14.88 -22.93
C SER A 692 -40.59 -13.97 -24.04
N ASP A 693 -40.67 -12.68 -23.75
CA ASP A 693 -41.39 -11.70 -24.56
C ASP A 693 -40.57 -10.42 -24.82
N GLY A 694 -39.43 -10.22 -24.14
CA GLY A 694 -38.70 -8.97 -24.19
C GLY A 694 -39.51 -7.79 -23.64
N HIS A 695 -40.58 -8.05 -22.88
CA HIS A 695 -41.41 -6.99 -22.29
C HIS A 695 -40.75 -6.46 -21.01
N ASN A 696 -40.90 -5.14 -20.83
CA ASN A 696 -40.45 -4.44 -19.65
C ASN A 696 -41.42 -4.72 -18.49
N SER A 697 -41.04 -5.58 -17.55
CA SER A 697 -41.73 -5.67 -16.26
C SER A 697 -41.12 -4.69 -15.25
N ILE A 698 -41.93 -4.12 -14.36
CA ILE A 698 -41.45 -3.29 -13.25
C ILE A 698 -41.45 -4.18 -12.00
N GLY A 699 -40.30 -4.40 -11.36
CA GLY A 699 -40.25 -5.06 -10.04
C GLY A 699 -38.93 -5.73 -9.71
N ALA A 700 -38.40 -6.53 -10.62
CA ALA A 700 -37.19 -7.33 -10.39
C ALA A 700 -35.94 -6.53 -10.78
N ASN A 701 -35.01 -6.34 -9.85
CA ASN A 701 -33.79 -5.58 -10.08
C ASN A 701 -32.62 -6.09 -9.23
N THR A 702 -31.42 -5.58 -9.51
CA THR A 702 -30.19 -5.87 -8.77
C THR A 702 -29.83 -4.77 -7.75
N LEU A 703 -30.78 -3.95 -7.28
CA LEU A 703 -30.49 -2.88 -6.30
C LEU A 703 -30.34 -3.40 -4.87
N ASP A 704 -31.08 -4.46 -4.54
CA ASP A 704 -31.00 -5.14 -3.25
C ASP A 704 -29.71 -5.94 -3.08
N ARG A 705 -28.93 -6.04 -4.16
CA ARG A 705 -27.63 -6.68 -4.17
C ARG A 705 -26.53 -5.72 -3.62
N ALA A 706 -25.75 -6.11 -2.60
CA ALA A 706 -24.60 -5.33 -2.04
C ALA A 706 -23.26 -5.39 -2.82
N GLU A 707 -22.61 -4.28 -3.19
CA GLU A 707 -21.32 -4.26 -3.95
C GLU A 707 -20.28 -5.34 -3.52
N GLY A 708 -19.59 -5.96 -4.48
CA GLY A 708 -18.66 -7.08 -4.21
C GLY A 708 -17.81 -7.49 -5.42
N PRO A 709 -17.12 -8.64 -5.39
CA PRO A 709 -16.36 -9.13 -6.53
C PRO A 709 -17.25 -9.34 -7.77
N ALA A 710 -16.64 -9.24 -8.96
CA ALA A 710 -17.31 -9.33 -10.26
C ALA A 710 -17.71 -10.77 -10.65
N THR A 711 -18.36 -11.51 -9.76
CA THR A 711 -18.79 -12.90 -9.99
C THR A 711 -19.90 -12.98 -11.02
N GLY A 712 -19.84 -13.99 -11.89
CA GLY A 712 -20.81 -14.16 -12.98
C GLY A 712 -20.66 -13.11 -14.08
N ILE A 713 -19.51 -12.40 -14.13
CA ILE A 713 -19.20 -11.41 -15.15
C ILE A 713 -17.99 -11.91 -15.94
N THR A 714 -18.18 -12.07 -17.25
CA THR A 714 -17.09 -12.43 -18.17
C THR A 714 -17.03 -11.43 -19.31
N SER A 715 -15.83 -11.23 -19.85
CA SER A 715 -15.61 -10.21 -20.86
C SER A 715 -14.61 -10.62 -21.92
N GLY A 716 -14.69 -9.94 -23.07
CA GLY A 716 -13.67 -9.93 -24.11
C GLY A 716 -13.80 -8.66 -24.95
N ASP A 717 -12.95 -8.49 -25.96
CA ASP A 717 -12.84 -7.26 -26.78
C ASP A 717 -14.17 -6.68 -27.28
N LYS A 718 -15.11 -7.58 -27.57
CA LYS A 718 -16.37 -7.26 -28.25
C LYS A 718 -17.58 -7.84 -27.52
N PHE A 719 -17.41 -8.31 -26.29
CA PHE A 719 -18.54 -8.76 -25.51
C PHE A 719 -18.37 -8.52 -24.01
N LEU A 720 -19.50 -8.35 -23.35
CA LEU A 720 -19.63 -8.31 -21.90
C LEU A 720 -20.80 -9.21 -21.53
N GLN A 721 -20.52 -10.27 -20.78
CA GLN A 721 -21.53 -11.20 -20.28
C GLN A 721 -21.71 -11.02 -18.77
N ILE A 722 -22.97 -10.98 -18.36
CA ILE A 722 -23.42 -10.87 -16.98
C ILE A 722 -24.48 -11.97 -16.78
N GLY A 723 -24.16 -12.99 -15.99
CA GLY A 723 -24.96 -14.21 -15.87
C GLY A 723 -25.21 -14.87 -17.23
N LYS A 724 -26.49 -15.10 -17.58
CA LYS A 724 -26.91 -15.62 -18.89
C LYS A 724 -27.13 -14.53 -19.96
N PHE A 725 -26.83 -13.27 -19.67
CA PHE A 725 -27.05 -12.16 -20.59
C PHE A 725 -25.73 -11.66 -21.15
N ARG A 726 -25.66 -11.42 -22.46
CA ARG A 726 -24.41 -11.03 -23.14
C ARG A 726 -24.63 -9.86 -24.08
N PHE A 727 -23.96 -8.75 -23.81
CA PHE A 727 -23.75 -7.68 -24.78
C PHE A 727 -22.69 -8.12 -25.79
N VAL A 728 -22.97 -8.01 -27.08
CA VAL A 728 -22.05 -8.35 -28.18
C VAL A 728 -22.04 -7.23 -29.21
N GLU A 729 -20.86 -6.74 -29.55
CA GLU A 729 -20.64 -5.84 -30.69
C GLU A 729 -20.58 -6.66 -31.99
N ASP A 730 -21.48 -6.35 -32.93
CA ASP A 730 -21.65 -7.01 -34.22
C ASP A 730 -21.25 -6.08 -35.38
N GLY A 731 -20.05 -6.29 -35.92
CA GLY A 731 -19.56 -5.65 -37.15
C GLY A 731 -19.25 -4.15 -37.06
N GLY A 732 -19.20 -3.59 -35.85
CA GLY A 732 -18.93 -2.20 -35.54
C GLY A 732 -20.20 -1.39 -35.34
N ASP A 733 -21.26 -1.70 -36.08
CA ASP A 733 -22.45 -0.84 -36.18
C ASP A 733 -23.56 -1.17 -35.20
N LYS A 734 -23.48 -2.31 -34.49
CA LYS A 734 -24.56 -2.78 -33.62
C LYS A 734 -24.02 -3.32 -32.31
N LEU A 735 -24.73 -3.04 -31.23
CA LEU A 735 -24.60 -3.73 -29.95
C LEU A 735 -25.87 -4.55 -29.72
N LEU A 736 -25.72 -5.82 -29.41
CA LEU A 736 -26.83 -6.76 -29.22
C LEU A 736 -26.81 -7.28 -27.78
N LEU A 737 -27.96 -7.26 -27.11
CA LEU A 737 -28.15 -7.96 -25.84
C LEU A 737 -28.76 -9.33 -26.10
N PHE A 738 -28.00 -10.39 -25.89
CA PHE A 738 -28.44 -11.78 -26.02
C PHE A 738 -28.77 -12.40 -24.68
N TRP A 739 -29.73 -13.32 -24.69
CA TRP A 739 -29.91 -14.33 -23.65
C TRP A 739 -29.33 -15.67 -24.13
N MET A 740 -28.34 -16.15 -23.40
CA MET A 740 -27.51 -17.31 -23.74
C MET A 740 -28.11 -18.63 -23.27
N GLY A 741 -29.19 -18.62 -22.49
CA GLY A 741 -29.82 -19.85 -21.98
C GLY A 741 -30.64 -20.62 -23.03
N ALA A 742 -30.85 -20.08 -24.24
CA ALA A 742 -31.42 -20.81 -25.37
C ALA A 742 -30.35 -21.31 -26.33
N THR A 743 -30.67 -22.40 -27.02
CA THR A 743 -29.91 -22.92 -28.14
C THR A 743 -30.81 -22.90 -29.38
N PRO A 744 -30.61 -21.97 -30.33
CA PRO A 744 -29.60 -20.91 -30.37
C PRO A 744 -29.90 -19.73 -29.40
N PRO A 745 -28.89 -18.93 -29.01
CA PRO A 745 -29.09 -17.74 -28.19
C PRO A 745 -30.13 -16.78 -28.78
N LYS A 746 -30.96 -16.17 -27.94
CA LYS A 746 -32.04 -15.26 -28.36
C LYS A 746 -31.60 -13.80 -28.19
N ALA A 747 -31.65 -13.01 -29.25
CA ALA A 747 -31.44 -11.56 -29.15
C ALA A 747 -32.65 -10.90 -28.50
N LEU A 748 -32.43 -10.15 -27.43
CA LEU A 748 -33.48 -9.44 -26.69
C LEU A 748 -33.59 -7.98 -27.14
N GLN A 749 -32.46 -7.28 -27.26
CA GLN A 749 -32.41 -5.88 -27.68
C GLN A 749 -31.28 -5.65 -28.69
N ARG A 750 -31.50 -4.68 -29.59
CA ARG A 750 -30.51 -4.23 -30.58
C ARG A 750 -30.35 -2.71 -30.50
N PHE A 751 -29.13 -2.26 -30.25
CA PHE A 751 -28.71 -0.86 -30.26
C PHE A 751 -27.93 -0.62 -31.56
N ASN A 752 -28.36 0.32 -32.39
CA ASN A 752 -27.72 0.62 -33.67
C ASN A 752 -26.82 1.87 -33.55
N SER A 753 -25.80 1.95 -34.38
CA SER A 753 -24.89 3.10 -34.46
C SER A 753 -25.61 4.40 -34.89
N ASP A 754 -26.77 4.31 -35.54
CA ASP A 754 -27.58 5.47 -35.92
C ASP A 754 -28.37 6.10 -34.75
N GLY A 755 -28.27 5.55 -33.54
CA GLY A 755 -28.98 6.05 -32.35
C GLY A 755 -30.36 5.41 -32.15
N THR A 756 -30.77 4.46 -32.99
CA THR A 756 -32.03 3.73 -32.80
C THR A 756 -31.82 2.48 -31.92
N VAL A 757 -32.80 2.16 -31.08
CA VAL A 757 -32.87 0.87 -30.36
C VAL A 757 -34.14 0.13 -30.70
N ASN A 758 -34.01 -1.15 -31.04
CA ASN A 758 -35.14 -2.04 -31.24
C ASN A 758 -35.39 -2.84 -29.96
N TRP A 759 -36.41 -2.42 -29.20
CA TRP A 759 -36.79 -3.02 -27.91
C TRP A 759 -37.46 -4.40 -28.04
N HIS A 760 -37.96 -4.77 -29.22
CA HIS A 760 -38.76 -5.98 -29.45
C HIS A 760 -38.31 -6.72 -30.70
N SER A 761 -37.05 -7.16 -30.73
CA SER A 761 -36.52 -8.01 -31.80
C SER A 761 -37.05 -9.46 -31.70
N THR A 762 -38.37 -9.66 -31.65
CA THR A 762 -38.98 -11.00 -31.55
C THR A 762 -38.97 -11.78 -32.88
N GLY A 763 -38.55 -11.16 -33.98
CA GLY A 763 -38.59 -11.78 -35.32
C GLY A 763 -37.36 -11.57 -36.19
N ALA A 764 -36.25 -11.01 -35.67
CA ALA A 764 -35.02 -10.98 -36.47
C ALA A 764 -34.53 -12.43 -36.64
N PRO A 765 -34.44 -12.95 -37.89
CA PRO A 765 -33.92 -14.29 -38.13
C PRO A 765 -32.56 -14.40 -37.46
N ALA A 766 -32.32 -15.52 -36.77
CA ALA A 766 -31.09 -15.83 -36.08
C ALA A 766 -29.92 -15.29 -36.90
N ILE A 767 -29.23 -14.25 -36.41
CA ILE A 767 -28.06 -13.70 -37.07
C ILE A 767 -27.16 -14.91 -37.29
N SER A 768 -27.02 -15.27 -38.56
CA SER A 768 -26.69 -16.61 -39.01
C SER A 768 -25.30 -16.99 -38.50
N GLY A 769 -25.22 -17.82 -37.46
CA GLY A 769 -24.13 -18.74 -37.12
C GLY A 769 -22.65 -18.30 -37.18
N ALA A 770 -22.31 -17.08 -37.59
CA ALA A 770 -20.95 -16.68 -37.99
C ALA A 770 -20.31 -15.73 -36.97
N VAL A 771 -21.11 -15.07 -36.13
CA VAL A 771 -20.59 -14.14 -35.10
C VAL A 771 -20.53 -14.79 -33.71
N MET A 772 -21.23 -15.92 -33.51
CA MET A 772 -21.44 -16.55 -32.20
C MET A 772 -20.56 -17.77 -31.86
N PRO A 773 -20.32 -18.77 -32.75
CA PRO A 773 -19.61 -20.00 -32.36
C PRO A 773 -18.10 -19.85 -32.22
N ASP A 774 -17.45 -19.07 -33.10
CA ASP A 774 -15.98 -18.92 -33.06
C ASP A 774 -15.48 -17.99 -31.96
N ARG A 775 -16.41 -17.27 -31.30
CA ARG A 775 -16.16 -16.51 -30.06
C ARG A 775 -16.83 -17.16 -28.84
N ALA A 776 -17.17 -18.45 -28.92
CA ALA A 776 -17.39 -19.21 -27.71
C ALA A 776 -16.11 -19.10 -26.90
N SER A 777 -16.16 -18.41 -25.77
CA SER A 777 -15.20 -18.66 -24.70
C SER A 777 -15.20 -20.17 -24.55
N ASN A 778 -14.09 -20.83 -24.87
CA ASN A 778 -13.88 -22.14 -24.31
C ASN A 778 -13.92 -21.86 -22.80
N PRO A 779 -14.95 -22.28 -22.04
CA PRO A 779 -15.11 -21.85 -20.65
C PRO A 779 -13.91 -22.30 -19.80
N SER A 780 -13.13 -23.25 -20.32
CA SER A 780 -11.85 -23.70 -19.78
C SER A 780 -10.68 -22.71 -19.91
N LYS A 781 -10.76 -21.69 -20.77
CA LYS A 781 -9.62 -20.78 -21.09
C LYS A 781 -9.71 -19.38 -20.48
N CYS A 782 -10.91 -18.80 -20.33
CA CYS A 782 -11.08 -17.57 -19.55
C CYS A 782 -11.91 -17.89 -18.30
N ARG A 783 -11.23 -17.98 -17.15
CA ARG A 783 -11.85 -18.20 -15.83
C ARG A 783 -12.69 -16.95 -15.45
N ASP A 784 -13.80 -17.13 -14.73
CA ASP A 784 -14.55 -16.00 -14.12
C ASP A 784 -13.58 -15.16 -13.27
N VAL A 785 -13.76 -13.83 -13.22
CA VAL A 785 -12.98 -12.93 -12.35
C VAL A 785 -12.96 -13.43 -10.90
N ALA A 786 -14.06 -14.00 -10.43
CA ALA A 786 -14.14 -14.63 -9.11
C ALA A 786 -13.43 -16.00 -9.04
N GLU A 787 -13.45 -16.81 -10.10
CA GLU A 787 -12.72 -18.09 -10.17
C GLU A 787 -11.21 -17.89 -10.28
N MET A 788 -10.76 -16.80 -10.92
CA MET A 788 -9.35 -16.39 -10.98
C MET A 788 -8.84 -15.94 -9.61
N ALA A 789 -9.69 -15.29 -8.82
CA ALA A 789 -9.33 -14.79 -7.49
C ALA A 789 -9.46 -15.85 -6.37
N HIS A 790 -10.33 -16.85 -6.52
CA HIS A 790 -10.75 -17.69 -5.39
C HIS A 790 -10.73 -19.22 -5.61
N GLY A 791 -10.42 -19.71 -6.83
CA GLY A 791 -10.36 -21.15 -7.15
C GLY A 791 -11.73 -21.84 -7.24
N LEU A 792 -11.74 -23.08 -7.74
CA LEU A 792 -12.97 -23.89 -7.87
C LEU A 792 -13.38 -24.48 -6.51
N CYS A 793 -14.46 -23.98 -5.90
CA CYS A 793 -15.11 -24.69 -4.79
C CYS A 793 -15.77 -25.98 -5.31
N ARG A 794 -15.36 -27.15 -4.81
CA ARG A 794 -16.05 -28.41 -5.16
C ARG A 794 -17.49 -28.36 -4.67
N LYS A 795 -18.46 -28.73 -5.52
CA LYS A 795 -19.91 -28.77 -5.24
C LYS A 795 -20.34 -29.59 -4.01
N SER A 796 -19.46 -30.43 -3.47
CA SER A 796 -19.73 -31.28 -2.31
C SER A 796 -19.60 -30.57 -0.95
N PHE A 797 -19.16 -29.31 -0.94
CA PHE A 797 -18.98 -28.50 0.26
C PHE A 797 -20.10 -27.49 0.45
N GLY A 798 -20.15 -26.87 1.64
CA GLY A 798 -20.90 -25.64 1.88
C GLY A 798 -20.70 -24.65 0.73
N THR A 799 -21.66 -24.56 -0.20
CA THR A 799 -21.59 -23.60 -1.31
C THR A 799 -22.39 -22.38 -0.94
N TRP A 800 -21.96 -21.21 -1.41
CA TRP A 800 -22.60 -19.96 -1.07
C TRP A 800 -23.23 -19.39 -2.33
N GLY A 801 -24.06 -18.38 -2.21
CA GLY A 801 -24.51 -17.60 -3.35
C GLY A 801 -25.28 -16.37 -2.89
N ASP A 802 -26.17 -15.85 -3.73
CA ASP A 802 -26.95 -14.65 -3.42
C ASP A 802 -27.91 -14.88 -2.24
N ARG A 803 -27.48 -14.43 -1.06
CA ARG A 803 -28.15 -14.55 0.24
C ARG A 803 -28.52 -15.97 0.59
N PHE A 804 -27.65 -16.94 0.29
CA PHE A 804 -27.82 -18.30 0.77
C PHE A 804 -26.51 -19.03 1.09
N ILE A 805 -26.62 -19.98 2.00
CA ILE A 805 -25.61 -20.99 2.31
C ILE A 805 -26.22 -22.35 2.02
N GLN A 806 -25.62 -23.11 1.13
CA GLN A 806 -26.04 -24.46 0.77
C GLN A 806 -25.24 -25.49 1.56
N LEU A 807 -25.92 -26.32 2.34
CA LEU A 807 -25.37 -27.43 3.12
C LEU A 807 -25.86 -28.75 2.52
N GLY A 808 -25.09 -29.33 1.59
CA GLY A 808 -25.51 -30.51 0.84
C GLY A 808 -26.74 -30.22 -0.04
N LYS A 809 -27.86 -30.91 0.25
CA LYS A 809 -29.16 -30.72 -0.42
C LYS A 809 -30.07 -29.67 0.24
N TRP A 810 -29.54 -28.93 1.21
CA TRP A 810 -30.27 -27.88 1.91
C TRP A 810 -29.68 -26.50 1.61
N ARG A 811 -30.51 -25.45 1.63
CA ARG A 811 -30.10 -24.05 1.57
C ARG A 811 -30.72 -23.26 2.71
N LEU A 812 -29.89 -22.53 3.44
CA LEU A 812 -30.28 -21.51 4.41
C LEU A 812 -30.23 -20.18 3.67
N ALA A 813 -31.35 -19.50 3.49
CA ALA A 813 -31.38 -18.31 2.64
C ALA A 813 -32.29 -17.21 3.18
N ALA A 814 -31.92 -15.94 2.92
CA ALA A 814 -32.90 -14.87 2.92
C ALA A 814 -33.63 -14.90 1.58
N LEU A 815 -34.87 -15.38 1.59
CA LEU A 815 -35.71 -15.44 0.39
C LEU A 815 -35.99 -14.01 -0.12
N ASP A 816 -36.27 -13.10 0.79
CA ASP A 816 -36.47 -11.68 0.53
C ASP A 816 -36.09 -10.88 1.78
N ASP A 817 -36.47 -9.61 1.83
CA ASP A 817 -36.23 -8.74 2.99
C ASP A 817 -36.98 -9.18 4.25
N ASP A 818 -38.06 -9.94 4.14
CA ASP A 818 -39.01 -10.24 5.22
C ASP A 818 -39.08 -11.74 5.56
N SER A 819 -38.38 -12.60 4.81
CA SER A 819 -38.48 -14.05 4.88
C SER A 819 -37.11 -14.72 4.84
N PHE A 820 -36.86 -15.62 5.77
CA PHE A 820 -35.70 -16.51 5.82
C PHE A 820 -36.16 -17.95 5.71
N VAL A 821 -35.41 -18.81 5.04
CA VAL A 821 -35.88 -20.13 4.66
C VAL A 821 -34.81 -21.20 4.81
N PHE A 822 -35.22 -22.36 5.33
CA PHE A 822 -34.51 -23.63 5.19
C PHE A 822 -35.17 -24.42 4.06
N ALA A 823 -34.48 -24.49 2.92
CA ALA A 823 -35.01 -25.03 1.68
C ALA A 823 -34.29 -26.31 1.26
N HIS A 824 -35.02 -27.39 1.01
CA HIS A 824 -34.47 -28.62 0.45
C HIS A 824 -34.57 -28.61 -1.09
N ASP A 825 -33.75 -29.38 -1.80
CA ASP A 825 -33.64 -29.31 -3.27
C ASP A 825 -34.83 -29.91 -4.05
N ILE A 826 -35.67 -30.72 -3.39
CA ILE A 826 -36.81 -31.40 -4.03
C ILE A 826 -38.20 -31.00 -3.51
N THR A 827 -38.31 -30.28 -2.39
CA THR A 827 -39.54 -30.34 -1.54
C THR A 827 -39.86 -29.06 -0.75
N GLU A 828 -40.86 -29.14 0.15
CA GLU A 828 -41.34 -28.03 0.98
C GLU A 828 -40.25 -27.43 1.87
N ASN A 829 -40.35 -26.11 2.06
CA ASN A 829 -39.38 -25.34 2.84
C ASN A 829 -39.97 -24.86 4.16
N VAL A 830 -39.11 -24.70 5.17
CA VAL A 830 -39.45 -23.99 6.41
C VAL A 830 -39.22 -22.50 6.18
N VAL A 831 -40.27 -21.68 6.22
CA VAL A 831 -40.15 -20.22 6.07
C VAL A 831 -40.36 -19.55 7.42
N PHE A 832 -39.35 -18.79 7.86
CA PHE A 832 -39.38 -17.88 8.99
C PHE A 832 -39.63 -16.46 8.47
N THR A 833 -40.62 -15.77 9.02
CA THR A 833 -40.95 -14.40 8.59
C THR A 833 -40.61 -13.38 9.67
N ARG A 834 -40.37 -12.13 9.27
CA ARG A 834 -39.93 -11.06 10.18
C ARG A 834 -40.87 -10.84 11.37
N ASP A 835 -42.14 -11.23 11.26
CA ASP A 835 -43.16 -11.09 12.31
C ASP A 835 -43.15 -12.26 13.32
N GLY A 836 -42.17 -13.15 13.19
CA GLY A 836 -41.91 -14.32 14.01
C GLY A 836 -42.76 -15.54 13.65
N ARG A 837 -43.50 -15.56 12.53
CA ARG A 837 -44.22 -16.78 12.11
C ARG A 837 -43.29 -17.76 11.42
N LYS A 838 -43.51 -19.04 11.69
CA LYS A 838 -42.92 -20.20 11.01
C LYS A 838 -44.03 -20.90 10.26
N PHE A 839 -43.89 -21.11 8.95
CA PHE A 839 -44.84 -21.89 8.16
C PHE A 839 -44.12 -22.70 7.08
N TRP A 840 -44.85 -23.66 6.54
CA TRP A 840 -44.39 -24.56 5.50
C TRP A 840 -44.87 -24.05 4.14
N GLY A 841 -43.96 -23.98 3.18
CA GLY A 841 -44.28 -23.48 1.85
C GLY A 841 -43.32 -23.97 0.79
N TYR A 842 -43.86 -24.23 -0.40
CA TYR A 842 -43.07 -24.61 -1.57
C TYR A 842 -42.50 -23.36 -2.24
N SER A 843 -41.19 -23.15 -2.13
CA SER A 843 -40.49 -22.08 -2.85
C SER A 843 -39.18 -22.60 -3.44
N ASN A 844 -39.19 -22.92 -4.73
CA ASN A 844 -37.97 -23.25 -5.46
C ASN A 844 -37.13 -22.01 -5.80
N GLU A 845 -37.53 -20.82 -5.36
CA GLU A 845 -36.86 -19.56 -5.72
C GLU A 845 -35.42 -19.51 -5.21
N VAL A 846 -35.16 -20.04 -4.02
CA VAL A 846 -33.79 -20.12 -3.48
C VAL A 846 -32.90 -21.01 -4.34
N TRP A 847 -33.43 -22.14 -4.84
CA TRP A 847 -32.68 -23.09 -5.67
C TRP A 847 -32.43 -22.59 -7.10
N ARG A 848 -33.20 -21.59 -7.57
CA ARG A 848 -32.92 -20.89 -8.83
C ARG A 848 -31.70 -19.99 -8.75
N ARG A 849 -31.27 -19.60 -7.56
CA ARG A 849 -30.02 -18.82 -7.36
C ARG A 849 -28.82 -19.73 -7.60
N LEU A 850 -27.84 -19.31 -8.39
CA LEU A 850 -26.69 -20.15 -8.67
C LEU A 850 -25.68 -20.11 -7.50
N PRO A 851 -25.01 -21.23 -7.18
CA PRO A 851 -23.83 -21.21 -6.34
C PRO A 851 -22.78 -20.24 -6.89
N GLY A 852 -22.13 -19.48 -6.02
CA GLY A 852 -21.17 -18.44 -6.36
C GLY A 852 -20.57 -17.78 -5.11
N PHE A 853 -20.16 -16.52 -5.24
CA PHE A 853 -19.62 -15.74 -4.14
C PHE A 853 -20.69 -15.51 -3.05
N PRO A 854 -20.34 -15.51 -1.74
CA PRO A 854 -21.27 -15.40 -0.60
C PRO A 854 -21.90 -14.01 -0.50
N TYR A 855 -22.76 -13.70 -1.43
CA TYR A 855 -23.24 -12.36 -1.67
C TYR A 855 -24.41 -12.02 -0.76
N GLY A 856 -24.41 -10.82 -0.16
CA GLY A 856 -25.38 -10.48 0.89
C GLY A 856 -25.23 -11.34 2.15
N ILE A 857 -24.04 -11.90 2.38
CA ILE A 857 -23.68 -12.61 3.59
C ILE A 857 -22.58 -11.82 4.30
N THR A 858 -22.78 -11.52 5.57
CA THR A 858 -21.81 -10.80 6.40
C THR A 858 -21.52 -11.61 7.64
N PHE A 859 -20.27 -11.63 8.08
CA PHE A 859 -19.87 -12.33 9.29
C PHE A 859 -19.64 -11.34 10.42
N GLY A 860 -19.68 -11.86 11.64
CA GLY A 860 -19.22 -11.17 12.83
C GLY A 860 -18.92 -12.21 13.92
N PRO A 861 -18.44 -11.77 15.08
CA PRO A 861 -18.19 -12.67 16.20
C PRO A 861 -19.48 -13.40 16.57
N ASP A 862 -19.43 -14.72 16.46
CA ASP A 862 -20.52 -15.65 16.76
C ASP A 862 -21.79 -15.40 15.94
N LEU A 863 -21.67 -14.77 14.76
CA LEU A 863 -22.81 -14.47 13.91
C LEU A 863 -22.54 -14.67 12.42
N ILE A 864 -23.60 -15.06 11.72
CA ILE A 864 -23.73 -14.96 10.27
C ILE A 864 -24.98 -14.16 9.95
N GLN A 865 -24.80 -13.09 9.21
CA GLN A 865 -25.88 -12.32 8.62
C GLN A 865 -26.10 -12.77 7.17
N ILE A 866 -27.34 -13.01 6.77
CA ILE A 866 -27.76 -13.33 5.41
C ILE A 866 -28.90 -12.37 5.06
N GLY A 867 -28.67 -11.40 4.17
CA GLY A 867 -29.59 -10.30 3.95
C GLY A 867 -29.86 -9.50 5.23
N ASN A 868 -31.14 -9.34 5.58
CA ASN A 868 -31.59 -8.67 6.83
C ASN A 868 -31.74 -9.63 8.02
N TRP A 869 -31.27 -10.87 7.89
CA TRP A 869 -31.40 -11.91 8.91
C TRP A 869 -30.05 -12.23 9.54
N ARG A 870 -30.01 -12.52 10.84
CA ARG A 870 -28.83 -12.96 11.58
C ARG A 870 -29.08 -14.29 12.27
N LEU A 871 -28.21 -15.26 12.01
CA LEU A 871 -27.95 -16.42 12.84
C LEU A 871 -26.86 -16.02 13.84
N TYR A 872 -27.17 -15.97 15.13
CA TYR A 872 -26.28 -15.42 16.16
C TYR A 872 -26.30 -16.26 17.44
N ALA A 873 -25.14 -16.77 17.86
CA ALA A 873 -24.98 -17.44 19.15
C ALA A 873 -24.52 -16.43 20.21
N ASP A 874 -25.45 -15.98 21.06
CA ASP A 874 -25.14 -14.97 22.08
C ASP A 874 -24.20 -15.54 23.15
N ASP A 875 -24.45 -16.79 23.53
CA ASP A 875 -23.64 -17.58 24.42
C ASP A 875 -23.53 -19.03 23.94
N ASP A 876 -22.96 -19.89 24.79
CA ASP A 876 -22.79 -21.32 24.52
C ASP A 876 -24.09 -22.12 24.66
N GLU A 877 -25.20 -21.48 25.06
CA GLU A 877 -26.48 -22.13 25.36
C GLU A 877 -27.65 -21.61 24.52
N HIS A 878 -27.45 -20.52 23.75
CA HIS A 878 -28.49 -19.84 22.98
C HIS A 878 -28.03 -19.45 21.56
N LEU A 879 -28.64 -20.06 20.54
CA LEU A 879 -28.55 -19.64 19.14
C LEU A 879 -29.86 -18.96 18.72
N SER A 880 -29.76 -17.81 18.05
CA SER A 880 -30.91 -17.03 17.60
C SER A 880 -30.95 -16.89 16.08
N LEU A 881 -32.15 -16.90 15.50
CA LEU A 881 -32.44 -16.44 14.14
C LEU A 881 -33.30 -15.17 14.23
N SER A 882 -32.75 -14.02 13.88
CA SER A 882 -33.33 -12.70 14.13
C SER A 882 -33.33 -11.80 12.90
N HIS A 883 -34.34 -10.93 12.79
CA HIS A 883 -34.50 -10.00 11.66
C HIS A 883 -34.20 -8.54 12.05
N ALA A 884 -33.55 -7.77 11.17
CA ALA A 884 -33.05 -6.42 11.46
C ALA A 884 -34.12 -5.42 11.93
N ARG A 885 -35.29 -5.44 11.30
CA ARG A 885 -36.34 -4.43 11.53
C ARG A 885 -37.22 -4.71 12.75
N GLN A 886 -37.18 -5.92 13.34
CA GLN A 886 -38.13 -6.29 14.40
C GLN A 886 -37.46 -6.94 15.61
N GLY A 887 -38.03 -6.72 16.80
CA GLY A 887 -37.59 -7.34 18.05
C GLY A 887 -37.95 -8.81 18.20
N LYS A 888 -38.36 -9.50 17.13
CA LYS A 888 -38.78 -10.91 17.15
C LYS A 888 -37.68 -11.81 16.60
N TYR A 889 -37.55 -12.98 17.20
CA TYR A 889 -36.52 -13.96 16.84
C TYR A 889 -36.97 -15.38 17.22
N TRP A 890 -36.32 -16.37 16.62
CA TRP A 890 -36.39 -17.77 17.02
C TRP A 890 -35.15 -18.12 17.83
N LEU A 891 -35.32 -18.76 18.98
CA LEU A 891 -34.26 -19.09 19.93
C LEU A 891 -34.15 -20.61 20.05
N PHE A 892 -33.01 -21.15 19.66
CA PHE A 892 -32.60 -22.53 19.79
C PHE A 892 -31.76 -22.66 21.06
N LYS A 893 -32.23 -23.44 22.03
CA LYS A 893 -31.55 -23.61 23.32
C LYS A 893 -30.86 -24.96 23.40
N ARG A 894 -29.72 -25.00 24.09
CA ARG A 894 -28.97 -26.22 24.39
C ARG A 894 -29.83 -27.38 24.94
N GLY A 895 -30.87 -27.08 25.71
CA GLY A 895 -31.78 -28.09 26.30
C GLY A 895 -32.82 -28.69 25.33
N GLY A 896 -32.59 -28.60 24.02
CA GLY A 896 -33.50 -29.18 23.02
C GLY A 896 -34.80 -28.40 22.80
N THR A 897 -34.88 -27.14 23.24
CA THR A 897 -36.09 -26.32 23.12
C THR A 897 -35.94 -25.21 22.11
N VAL A 898 -36.99 -25.01 21.31
CA VAL A 898 -37.12 -23.90 20.37
C VAL A 898 -38.25 -22.99 20.83
N GLU A 899 -37.91 -21.72 21.06
CA GLU A 899 -38.86 -20.73 21.55
C GLU A 899 -38.91 -19.51 20.63
N ARG A 900 -40.11 -18.94 20.49
CA ARG A 900 -40.30 -17.66 19.81
C ARG A 900 -40.17 -16.54 20.83
N GLY A 901 -39.18 -15.68 20.65
CA GLY A 901 -38.98 -14.48 21.47
C GLY A 901 -39.69 -13.26 20.91
N GLU A 902 -40.27 -12.43 21.78
CA GLU A 902 -40.80 -11.11 21.44
C GLU A 902 -40.16 -10.04 22.34
N ASN A 903 -39.64 -8.97 21.74
CA ASN A 903 -39.26 -7.69 22.39
C ASN A 903 -38.20 -7.74 23.51
N SER A 904 -37.63 -8.91 23.84
CA SER A 904 -36.47 -8.97 24.73
C SER A 904 -35.21 -8.68 23.91
N ASN A 905 -34.53 -7.59 24.25
CA ASN A 905 -33.28 -7.22 23.58
C ASN A 905 -32.20 -8.30 23.76
N ALA A 906 -32.24 -9.08 24.86
CA ALA A 906 -31.16 -9.95 25.30
C ALA A 906 -30.64 -10.92 24.22
N TRP A 907 -31.51 -11.52 23.41
CA TRP A 907 -31.14 -12.58 22.46
C TRP A 907 -31.35 -12.21 20.99
N ASN A 908 -31.66 -10.94 20.70
CA ASN A 908 -31.79 -10.49 19.32
C ASN A 908 -30.42 -10.05 18.80
N GLY A 909 -29.92 -10.71 17.76
CA GLY A 909 -28.62 -10.42 17.16
C GLY A 909 -28.45 -8.99 16.61
N TRP A 910 -29.51 -8.17 16.58
CA TRP A 910 -29.48 -6.75 16.18
C TRP A 910 -29.64 -5.75 17.32
N LYS A 911 -30.12 -6.19 18.50
CA LYS A 911 -30.51 -5.29 19.61
C LYS A 911 -29.98 -5.73 20.98
N GLY A 912 -29.20 -6.82 21.03
CA GLY A 912 -28.57 -7.34 22.24
C GLY A 912 -27.66 -6.35 22.96
N THR A 913 -27.46 -6.59 24.26
CA THR A 913 -26.38 -5.96 25.05
C THR A 913 -25.00 -6.25 24.47
N ARG A 914 -24.91 -7.31 23.65
CA ARG A 914 -23.80 -7.64 22.75
C ARG A 914 -24.30 -7.60 21.31
N SER A 915 -24.87 -6.48 20.86
CA SER A 915 -25.20 -6.32 19.45
C SER A 915 -23.93 -6.52 18.63
N ALA A 916 -23.76 -7.73 18.10
CA ALA A 916 -22.54 -8.11 17.47
C ALA A 916 -22.48 -7.37 16.13
N SER A 917 -21.46 -6.53 15.99
CA SER A 917 -21.21 -5.81 14.75
C SER A 917 -20.73 -6.80 13.69
N ALA A 918 -20.92 -6.43 12.43
CA ALA A 918 -20.17 -7.06 11.36
C ALA A 918 -18.67 -6.97 11.69
N GLY A 919 -17.93 -8.05 11.49
CA GLY A 919 -16.54 -8.16 11.92
C GLY A 919 -15.94 -9.52 11.60
N PRO A 920 -14.81 -9.88 12.23
CA PRO A 920 -14.20 -11.18 12.06
C PRO A 920 -15.20 -12.30 12.37
N ALA A 921 -15.22 -13.38 11.57
CA ALA A 921 -16.09 -14.54 11.76
C ALA A 921 -15.65 -15.43 12.95
N ALA A 922 -15.14 -14.82 14.03
CA ALA A 922 -14.74 -15.55 15.23
C ALA A 922 -15.91 -16.38 15.75
N GLY A 923 -15.68 -17.65 16.09
CA GLY A 923 -16.74 -18.56 16.52
C GLY A 923 -17.64 -19.09 15.41
N VAL A 924 -17.43 -18.75 14.13
CA VAL A 924 -18.15 -19.31 12.99
C VAL A 924 -17.26 -20.31 12.24
N GLY A 925 -17.66 -21.58 12.23
CA GLY A 925 -17.03 -22.65 11.46
C GLY A 925 -17.97 -23.20 10.39
N TYR A 926 -17.44 -24.01 9.48
CA TYR A 926 -18.23 -24.75 8.50
C TYR A 926 -17.60 -26.11 8.26
N GLY A 927 -18.36 -27.04 7.71
CA GLY A 927 -17.88 -28.34 7.27
C GLY A 927 -18.41 -28.70 5.89
N ASP A 928 -18.27 -29.96 5.51
CA ASP A 928 -18.74 -30.45 4.21
C ASP A 928 -20.26 -30.30 4.03
N GLN A 929 -21.04 -30.48 5.10
CA GLN A 929 -22.50 -30.28 5.08
C GLN A 929 -23.05 -29.67 6.37
N PHE A 930 -22.25 -28.92 7.12
CA PHE A 930 -22.75 -28.20 8.29
C PHE A 930 -22.15 -26.81 8.40
N LEU A 931 -22.84 -25.97 9.13
CA LEU A 931 -22.44 -24.65 9.58
C LEU A 931 -22.34 -24.69 11.11
N GLN A 932 -21.28 -24.15 11.69
CA GLN A 932 -21.09 -24.09 13.13
C GLN A 932 -21.05 -22.63 13.59
N ILE A 933 -21.76 -22.31 14.66
CA ILE A 933 -21.71 -21.02 15.34
C ILE A 933 -21.56 -21.32 16.83
N ARG A 934 -20.37 -21.10 17.38
CA ARG A 934 -19.92 -21.61 18.69
C ARG A 934 -20.16 -23.12 18.84
N ASN A 935 -20.96 -23.51 19.82
CA ASN A 935 -21.30 -24.90 20.14
C ASN A 935 -22.53 -25.39 19.35
N PHE A 936 -23.14 -24.55 18.53
CA PHE A 936 -24.28 -24.93 17.70
C PHE A 936 -23.83 -25.34 16.32
N ARG A 937 -24.46 -26.38 15.77
CA ARG A 937 -24.31 -26.76 14.37
C ARG A 937 -25.66 -26.79 13.69
N ILE A 938 -25.68 -26.35 12.43
CA ILE A 938 -26.80 -26.51 11.52
C ILE A 938 -26.27 -27.33 10.35
N GLY A 939 -26.74 -28.56 10.14
CA GLY A 939 -26.11 -29.44 9.16
C GLY A 939 -27.02 -30.51 8.59
N ALA A 940 -26.70 -30.96 7.38
CA ALA A 940 -27.43 -32.01 6.70
C ALA A 940 -27.03 -33.39 7.25
N ALA A 941 -28.02 -34.25 7.49
CA ALA A 941 -27.86 -35.63 7.95
C ALA A 941 -28.62 -36.59 7.01
N ASP A 942 -28.44 -37.90 7.21
CA ASP A 942 -29.14 -38.96 6.46
C ASP A 942 -29.03 -38.81 4.94
N GLY A 943 -27.82 -38.67 4.40
CA GLY A 943 -27.61 -38.49 2.96
C GLY A 943 -28.20 -37.18 2.39
N GLY A 944 -28.49 -36.21 3.25
CA GLY A 944 -29.08 -34.93 2.90
C GLY A 944 -30.60 -34.87 3.05
N HIS A 945 -31.28 -35.95 3.48
CA HIS A 945 -32.73 -35.97 3.66
C HIS A 945 -33.21 -35.25 4.92
N ARG A 946 -32.29 -34.89 5.83
CA ARG A 946 -32.60 -34.09 7.03
C ARG A 946 -31.65 -32.91 7.17
N LEU A 947 -32.14 -31.80 7.73
CA LEU A 947 -31.34 -30.69 8.24
C LEU A 947 -31.56 -30.61 9.75
N LEU A 948 -30.48 -30.66 10.53
CA LEU A 948 -30.55 -30.64 11.98
C LEU A 948 -29.91 -29.37 12.52
N VAL A 949 -30.50 -28.82 13.58
CA VAL A 949 -29.86 -27.86 14.49
C VAL A 949 -29.46 -28.63 15.74
N THR A 950 -28.16 -28.76 16.00
CA THR A 950 -27.60 -29.58 17.09
C THR A 950 -26.69 -28.76 17.99
N HIS A 951 -26.37 -29.30 19.16
CA HIS A 951 -25.42 -28.69 20.10
C HIS A 951 -24.28 -29.68 20.46
N ILE A 952 -23.03 -29.28 20.23
CA ILE A 952 -21.83 -30.13 20.37
C ILE A 952 -21.57 -30.51 21.84
N GLY A 953 -21.93 -29.64 22.79
CA GLY A 953 -21.67 -29.89 24.21
C GLY A 953 -22.69 -30.78 24.92
N THR A 954 -23.73 -31.25 24.22
CA THR A 954 -24.74 -32.17 24.78
C THR A 954 -25.03 -33.36 23.90
N ASP A 955 -24.60 -33.32 22.64
CA ASP A 955 -24.99 -34.28 21.61
C ASP A 955 -26.51 -34.36 21.41
N ASP A 956 -27.24 -33.28 21.73
CA ASP A 956 -28.68 -33.20 21.52
C ASP A 956 -29.01 -32.54 20.17
N THR A 957 -30.01 -33.09 19.48
CA THR A 957 -30.70 -32.37 18.40
C THR A 957 -31.71 -31.42 19.02
N ILE A 958 -31.63 -30.14 18.67
CA ILE A 958 -32.56 -29.11 19.11
C ILE A 958 -33.80 -29.08 18.23
N GLU A 959 -33.61 -29.13 16.91
CA GLU A 959 -34.71 -29.22 15.94
C GLU A 959 -34.23 -29.90 14.66
N GLY A 960 -35.00 -30.86 14.15
CA GLY A 960 -34.78 -31.47 12.84
C GLY A 960 -35.82 -31.02 11.82
N TYR A 961 -35.42 -30.91 10.56
CA TYR A 961 -36.27 -30.63 9.41
C TYR A 961 -36.08 -31.74 8.37
N THR A 962 -37.18 -32.36 7.94
CA THR A 962 -37.14 -33.40 6.90
C THR A 962 -37.22 -32.77 5.52
N ASP A 963 -36.73 -33.50 4.52
CA ASP A 963 -36.98 -33.21 3.12
C ASP A 963 -38.47 -33.29 2.73
N LEU A 964 -39.43 -33.39 3.65
CA LEU A 964 -40.85 -33.20 3.35
C LEU A 964 -41.37 -31.88 3.90
N GLY A 965 -40.51 -31.05 4.51
CA GLY A 965 -40.94 -29.87 5.24
C GLY A 965 -41.70 -30.25 6.51
N GLU A 966 -41.26 -31.28 7.23
CA GLU A 966 -41.79 -31.61 8.56
C GLU A 966 -40.74 -31.31 9.63
N THR A 967 -41.16 -30.80 10.79
CA THR A 967 -40.29 -30.67 11.96
C THR A 967 -40.30 -31.97 12.76
N GLU A 968 -39.13 -32.52 13.04
CA GLU A 968 -38.94 -33.66 13.93
C GLU A 968 -38.36 -33.17 15.26
N ALA A 969 -39.09 -33.40 16.37
CA ALA A 969 -38.61 -33.10 17.72
C ALA A 969 -37.77 -34.26 18.31
N ASP A 970 -38.07 -35.50 17.91
CA ASP A 970 -37.41 -36.73 18.38
C ASP A 970 -36.54 -37.34 17.28
N VAL A 971 -35.46 -36.64 16.92
CA VAL A 971 -34.50 -37.13 15.91
C VAL A 971 -33.63 -38.24 16.52
N LEU A 972 -33.37 -39.31 15.77
CA LEU A 972 -32.47 -40.39 16.20
C LEU A 972 -31.07 -39.84 16.50
N GLN A 973 -30.52 -40.21 17.67
CA GLN A 973 -29.19 -39.81 18.12
C GLN A 973 -28.10 -40.01 17.06
N THR A 974 -28.20 -41.07 16.28
CA THR A 974 -27.25 -41.38 15.19
C THR A 974 -27.12 -40.25 14.16
N TYR A 975 -28.21 -39.52 13.89
CA TYR A 975 -28.16 -38.38 12.98
C TYR A 975 -27.58 -37.13 13.65
N THR A 976 -27.75 -36.97 14.96
CA THR A 976 -27.04 -35.94 15.72
C THR A 976 -25.54 -36.16 15.66
N ASP A 977 -25.11 -37.40 15.90
CA ASP A 977 -23.71 -37.81 15.82
C ASP A 977 -23.16 -37.57 14.40
N ASP A 978 -23.95 -37.89 13.35
CA ASP A 978 -23.60 -37.59 11.96
C ASP A 978 -23.31 -36.10 11.72
N VAL A 979 -23.91 -35.16 12.48
CA VAL A 979 -23.63 -33.71 12.33
C VAL A 979 -22.52 -33.25 13.29
N ASN A 980 -22.49 -33.76 14.52
CA ASN A 980 -21.55 -33.35 15.58
C ASN A 980 -20.15 -33.96 15.42
N ASP A 981 -20.04 -35.17 14.87
CA ASP A 981 -18.75 -35.83 14.64
C ASP A 981 -18.05 -35.35 13.37
N ARG A 982 -18.76 -34.59 12.52
CA ARG A 982 -18.14 -33.99 11.34
C ARG A 982 -17.07 -32.99 11.76
N ILE A 983 -15.93 -33.06 11.08
CA ILE A 983 -14.81 -32.17 11.34
C ILE A 983 -15.12 -30.82 10.71
N ALA A 984 -14.96 -29.72 11.47
CA ALA A 984 -15.01 -28.38 10.88
C ALA A 984 -13.85 -28.22 9.88
N GLN A 985 -14.18 -27.80 8.66
CA GLN A 985 -13.27 -27.67 7.54
C GLN A 985 -13.24 -26.22 7.05
N TRP A 986 -12.05 -25.64 6.89
CA TRP A 986 -11.85 -24.26 6.46
C TRP A 986 -11.36 -24.21 4.99
N HIS A 987 -12.25 -24.38 4.02
CA HIS A 987 -11.89 -24.57 2.59
C HIS A 987 -12.46 -23.56 1.60
N CYS A 988 -13.20 -22.54 2.02
CA CYS A 988 -13.63 -21.49 1.08
C CYS A 988 -12.67 -20.31 1.19
N GLY A 989 -11.74 -20.20 0.23
CA GLY A 989 -10.84 -19.05 0.10
C GLY A 989 -11.59 -17.71 0.09
N GLY A 990 -12.87 -17.69 -0.28
CA GLY A 990 -13.74 -16.52 -0.19
C GLY A 990 -13.93 -15.97 1.23
N ILE A 991 -14.09 -16.81 2.25
CA ILE A 991 -14.31 -16.31 3.63
C ILE A 991 -13.02 -15.70 4.18
N GLN A 992 -11.88 -16.35 3.94
CA GLN A 992 -10.59 -15.90 4.46
C GLN A 992 -10.11 -14.63 3.76
N THR A 993 -10.36 -14.50 2.44
CA THR A 993 -10.09 -13.28 1.66
C THR A 993 -10.95 -12.10 2.14
N ILE A 994 -12.24 -12.32 2.46
CA ILE A 994 -13.11 -11.30 3.05
C ILE A 994 -12.66 -10.92 4.48
N LEU A 995 -12.07 -11.87 5.21
CA LEU A 995 -11.66 -11.72 6.61
C LEU A 995 -10.19 -11.29 6.81
N HIS A 996 -9.46 -10.93 5.74
CA HIS A 996 -8.02 -10.64 5.76
C HIS A 996 -7.16 -11.75 6.41
N SER A 997 -7.65 -13.00 6.39
CA SER A 997 -6.89 -14.18 6.80
C SER A 997 -6.36 -14.89 5.54
N CYS A 998 -5.19 -15.51 5.62
CA CYS A 998 -4.54 -16.11 4.45
C CYS A 998 -5.44 -17.17 3.80
N PRO A 999 -5.93 -16.94 2.56
CA PRO A 999 -6.81 -17.89 1.89
C PRO A 999 -6.16 -19.26 1.80
N GLY A 1000 -6.88 -20.25 2.28
CA GLY A 1000 -6.50 -21.66 2.29
C GLY A 1000 -5.38 -22.02 3.27
N ILE A 1001 -5.16 -21.25 4.33
CA ILE A 1001 -4.21 -21.61 5.40
C ILE A 1001 -4.93 -21.73 6.73
N THR A 1002 -4.68 -22.80 7.47
CA THR A 1002 -5.26 -23.04 8.80
C THR A 1002 -4.26 -23.75 9.69
N THR A 1003 -4.22 -23.41 10.98
CA THR A 1003 -3.39 -24.10 11.97
C THR A 1003 -4.26 -24.82 12.99
N GLY A 1004 -3.78 -25.94 13.52
CA GLY A 1004 -4.41 -26.64 14.65
C GLY A 1004 -3.39 -27.34 15.53
N ASP A 1005 -3.77 -28.39 16.27
CA ASP A 1005 -2.87 -29.18 17.13
C ASP A 1005 -1.68 -29.75 16.32
N ARG A 1006 -0.55 -29.04 16.40
CA ARG A 1006 0.73 -29.35 15.75
C ARG A 1006 0.62 -29.59 14.25
N PHE A 1007 -0.31 -28.92 13.57
CA PHE A 1007 -0.42 -29.00 12.12
C PHE A 1007 -0.64 -27.65 11.45
N LEU A 1008 -0.13 -27.56 10.22
CA LEU A 1008 -0.39 -26.49 9.27
C LEU A 1008 -1.13 -27.09 8.07
N GLN A 1009 -2.32 -26.58 7.80
CA GLN A 1009 -3.12 -26.90 6.63
C GLN A 1009 -2.89 -25.85 5.54
N LEU A 1010 -2.70 -26.31 4.32
CA LEU A 1010 -2.42 -25.55 3.11
C LEU A 1010 -3.31 -26.11 2.00
N GLY A 1011 -4.46 -25.49 1.75
CA GLY A 1011 -5.48 -26.02 0.85
C GLY A 1011 -5.97 -27.40 1.28
N ASP A 1012 -5.93 -28.36 0.36
CA ASP A 1012 -6.34 -29.76 0.57
C ASP A 1012 -5.26 -30.64 1.24
N TRP A 1013 -4.18 -30.02 1.70
CA TRP A 1013 -3.01 -30.68 2.28
C TRP A 1013 -2.73 -30.22 3.71
N ARG A 1014 -2.13 -31.10 4.50
CA ARG A 1014 -1.67 -30.81 5.86
C ARG A 1014 -0.25 -31.29 6.07
N ILE A 1015 0.53 -30.49 6.79
CA ILE A 1015 1.82 -30.88 7.39
C ILE A 1015 1.60 -30.94 8.90
N ALA A 1016 1.85 -32.09 9.54
CA ALA A 1016 1.52 -32.26 10.96
C ALA A 1016 2.53 -33.13 11.71
N ALA A 1017 2.87 -32.74 12.95
CA ALA A 1017 3.55 -33.64 13.87
C ALA A 1017 2.53 -34.56 14.55
N MET A 1018 2.43 -35.78 14.02
CA MET A 1018 1.47 -36.81 14.43
C MET A 1018 1.74 -37.34 15.84
N ASP A 1019 2.99 -37.27 16.29
CA ASP A 1019 3.45 -37.50 17.65
C ASP A 1019 4.87 -36.87 17.79
N SER A 1020 5.65 -37.26 18.79
CA SER A 1020 7.04 -36.81 18.93
C SER A 1020 7.98 -37.45 17.90
N ASP A 1021 7.60 -38.56 17.27
CA ASP A 1021 8.47 -39.34 16.40
C ASP A 1021 8.10 -39.26 14.91
N HIS A 1022 6.94 -38.71 14.55
CA HIS A 1022 6.43 -38.68 13.18
C HIS A 1022 5.90 -37.30 12.77
N LEU A 1023 6.47 -36.73 11.72
CA LEU A 1023 5.94 -35.58 10.97
C LEU A 1023 5.40 -36.06 9.63
N SER A 1024 4.15 -35.77 9.28
CA SER A 1024 3.51 -36.24 8.05
C SER A 1024 3.12 -35.10 7.12
N VAL A 1025 3.11 -35.41 5.81
CA VAL A 1025 2.46 -34.62 4.76
C VAL A 1025 1.30 -35.46 4.22
N SER A 1026 0.06 -35.02 4.46
CA SER A 1026 -1.15 -35.79 4.17
C SER A 1026 -2.16 -34.98 3.37
N HIS A 1027 -2.80 -35.65 2.43
CA HIS A 1027 -3.91 -35.15 1.65
C HIS A 1027 -5.25 -35.52 2.31
N ARG A 1028 -6.26 -34.67 2.09
CA ARG A 1028 -7.60 -34.84 2.68
C ARG A 1028 -8.31 -36.13 2.29
N GLU A 1029 -7.96 -36.74 1.17
CA GLU A 1029 -8.53 -38.02 0.70
C GLU A 1029 -8.04 -39.24 1.51
N GLY A 1030 -7.56 -39.02 2.74
CA GLY A 1030 -7.13 -40.09 3.65
C GLY A 1030 -5.76 -40.68 3.31
N LYS A 1031 -4.99 -40.05 2.41
CA LYS A 1031 -3.64 -40.50 2.02
C LYS A 1031 -2.54 -39.64 2.65
N THR A 1032 -1.52 -40.29 3.14
CA THR A 1032 -0.26 -39.70 3.63
C THR A 1032 0.80 -39.93 2.57
N ALA A 1033 1.37 -38.85 2.04
CA ALA A 1033 2.35 -38.93 0.96
C ALA A 1033 3.77 -39.20 1.48
N GLN A 1034 4.10 -38.63 2.63
CA GLN A 1034 5.41 -38.81 3.26
C GLN A 1034 5.34 -38.67 4.78
N VAL A 1035 6.14 -39.46 5.48
CA VAL A 1035 6.36 -39.36 6.93
C VAL A 1035 7.85 -39.24 7.20
N PHE A 1036 8.26 -38.17 7.89
CA PHE A 1036 9.60 -37.95 8.41
C PHE A 1036 9.66 -38.45 9.85
N LYS A 1037 10.63 -39.31 10.15
CA LYS A 1037 10.79 -39.85 11.50
C LYS A 1037 11.87 -39.12 12.29
N SER A 1038 11.73 -39.11 13.62
CA SER A 1038 12.72 -38.55 14.55
C SER A 1038 14.11 -39.18 14.41
N ASP A 1039 14.22 -40.44 13.95
CA ASP A 1039 15.48 -41.16 13.69
C ASP A 1039 16.16 -40.80 12.36
N GLY A 1040 15.62 -39.84 11.61
CA GLY A 1040 16.14 -39.40 10.32
C GLY A 1040 15.64 -40.22 9.12
N SER A 1041 14.90 -41.31 9.36
CA SER A 1041 14.32 -42.13 8.28
C SER A 1041 13.07 -41.47 7.68
N ILE A 1042 12.78 -41.80 6.42
CA ILE A 1042 11.65 -41.27 5.67
C ILE A 1042 10.81 -42.44 5.14
N LEU A 1043 9.51 -42.43 5.43
CA LEU A 1043 8.55 -43.35 4.81
C LEU A 1043 7.82 -42.63 3.67
N THR A 1044 7.92 -43.15 2.45
CA THR A 1044 7.20 -42.65 1.28
C THR A 1044 6.10 -43.61 0.84
N GLY A 1045 5.20 -43.11 -0.03
CA GLY A 1045 4.19 -43.89 -0.74
C GLY A 1045 2.80 -43.80 -0.12
N SER A 1046 1.79 -44.19 -0.91
CA SER A 1046 0.36 -44.14 -0.54
C SER A 1046 0.05 -44.91 0.74
N ARG A 1047 -0.03 -44.19 1.87
CA ARG A 1047 -0.31 -44.74 3.19
C ARG A 1047 -1.58 -44.13 3.77
N THR A 1048 -2.29 -44.87 4.60
CA THR A 1048 -3.43 -44.35 5.39
C THR A 1048 -3.05 -44.08 6.85
N THR A 1049 -1.90 -44.59 7.31
CA THR A 1049 -1.40 -44.33 8.65
C THR A 1049 -0.77 -42.94 8.74
N HIS A 1050 -0.73 -42.38 9.96
CA HIS A 1050 -0.18 -41.05 10.24
C HIS A 1050 -0.86 -39.94 9.41
N ASN A 1051 -2.13 -40.13 9.06
CA ASN A 1051 -2.90 -39.15 8.33
C ASN A 1051 -3.37 -38.04 9.28
N SER A 1052 -2.95 -36.81 9.01
CA SER A 1052 -3.24 -35.65 9.86
C SER A 1052 -4.69 -35.14 9.79
N TRP A 1053 -5.50 -35.64 8.85
CA TRP A 1053 -6.93 -35.32 8.75
C TRP A 1053 -7.78 -36.07 9.76
N GLN A 1054 -7.21 -37.04 10.47
CA GLN A 1054 -7.82 -37.64 11.66
C GLN A 1054 -7.81 -36.67 12.86
N ARG A 1055 -7.10 -35.54 12.77
CA ARG A 1055 -7.11 -34.48 13.77
C ARG A 1055 -8.11 -33.39 13.38
N GLU A 1056 -8.86 -32.89 14.34
CA GLU A 1056 -9.80 -31.81 14.09
C GLU A 1056 -9.08 -30.45 14.03
N ALA A 1057 -9.55 -29.57 13.13
CA ALA A 1057 -9.17 -28.16 13.14
C ALA A 1057 -9.98 -27.43 14.22
N LYS A 1058 -9.59 -27.66 15.49
CA LYS A 1058 -10.16 -26.96 16.63
C LYS A 1058 -9.27 -25.79 17.01
N GLU A 1059 -9.90 -24.67 17.38
CA GLU A 1059 -9.23 -23.58 18.07
C GLU A 1059 -8.62 -24.14 19.35
N MET A 1060 -7.29 -24.08 19.47
CA MET A 1060 -6.58 -24.70 20.57
C MET A 1060 -6.65 -23.77 21.78
N PRO A 1061 -7.21 -24.19 22.92
CA PRO A 1061 -7.23 -23.36 24.12
C PRO A 1061 -5.81 -22.93 24.48
N ALA A 1062 -5.63 -21.67 24.86
CA ALA A 1062 -4.31 -21.09 25.20
C ALA A 1062 -3.50 -21.88 26.26
N TYR A 1063 -4.12 -22.80 27.01
CA TYR A 1063 -3.44 -23.68 27.96
C TYR A 1063 -2.60 -24.79 27.28
N ASP A 1064 -2.93 -25.18 26.05
CA ASP A 1064 -2.25 -26.25 25.32
C ASP A 1064 -1.11 -25.70 24.45
N TYR A 1065 -0.33 -24.77 25.02
CA TYR A 1065 0.73 -24.02 24.34
C TYR A 1065 1.79 -24.91 23.66
N TYR A 1066 2.03 -26.11 24.18
CA TYR A 1066 2.98 -27.07 23.58
C TYR A 1066 2.45 -27.70 22.27
N LYS A 1067 1.15 -27.57 22.01
CA LYS A 1067 0.48 -28.12 20.82
C LYS A 1067 0.23 -27.07 19.74
N GLN A 1068 0.57 -25.81 19.97
CA GLN A 1068 0.44 -24.76 18.98
C GLN A 1068 1.58 -24.79 17.94
N VAL A 1069 1.29 -24.33 16.73
CA VAL A 1069 2.30 -24.01 15.72
C VAL A 1069 3.07 -22.79 16.19
N LYS A 1070 4.41 -22.86 16.25
CA LYS A 1070 5.25 -21.73 16.63
C LYS A 1070 6.10 -21.28 15.45
N PHE A 1071 6.57 -20.05 15.54
CA PHE A 1071 7.40 -19.44 14.50
C PHE A 1071 8.73 -18.96 15.07
N GLY A 1072 9.67 -18.69 14.19
CA GLY A 1072 10.87 -17.94 14.49
C GLY A 1072 11.53 -17.44 13.22
N ASN A 1073 12.79 -17.03 13.30
CA ASN A 1073 13.53 -16.53 12.15
C ASN A 1073 13.74 -17.62 11.10
N ARG A 1074 12.96 -17.54 10.01
CA ARG A 1074 12.91 -18.46 8.86
C ARG A 1074 12.61 -19.90 9.24
N PHE A 1075 11.75 -20.14 10.23
CA PHE A 1075 11.26 -21.50 10.50
C PHE A 1075 9.86 -21.53 11.12
N ILE A 1076 9.22 -22.70 11.00
CA ILE A 1076 7.96 -23.10 11.61
C ILE A 1076 8.22 -24.32 12.49
N GLU A 1077 7.72 -24.32 13.72
CA GLU A 1077 7.79 -25.43 14.68
C GLU A 1077 6.41 -26.10 14.80
N LEU A 1078 6.38 -27.41 14.60
CA LEU A 1078 5.23 -28.30 14.73
C LEU A 1078 5.58 -29.40 15.74
N GLY A 1079 5.19 -29.24 17.01
CA GLY A 1079 5.58 -30.18 18.07
C GLY A 1079 7.10 -30.27 18.23
N ASP A 1080 7.67 -31.48 18.12
CA ASP A 1080 9.13 -31.71 18.19
C ASP A 1080 9.85 -31.61 16.83
N PHE A 1081 9.17 -31.08 15.80
CA PHE A 1081 9.72 -30.87 14.46
C PHE A 1081 9.80 -29.39 14.09
N ARG A 1082 10.82 -29.01 13.32
CA ARG A 1082 10.96 -27.69 12.71
C ARG A 1082 11.20 -27.81 11.21
N ILE A 1083 10.56 -26.93 10.44
CA ILE A 1083 10.74 -26.77 8.99
C ILE A 1083 11.20 -25.34 8.76
N GLY A 1084 12.33 -25.12 8.10
CA GLY A 1084 12.90 -23.78 8.00
C GLY A 1084 14.11 -23.66 7.08
N GLU A 1085 14.45 -22.43 6.70
CA GLU A 1085 15.62 -22.15 5.88
C GLU A 1085 16.86 -21.92 6.74
N ILE A 1086 17.96 -22.57 6.36
CA ILE A 1086 19.30 -22.35 6.92
C ILE A 1086 20.35 -22.46 5.80
N ASP A 1087 21.24 -21.47 5.68
CA ASP A 1087 22.30 -21.41 4.66
C ASP A 1087 21.81 -21.67 3.22
N ASN A 1088 20.71 -20.99 2.83
CA ASN A 1088 20.04 -21.13 1.53
C ASN A 1088 19.58 -22.57 1.22
N LYS A 1089 19.18 -23.31 2.25
CA LYS A 1089 18.63 -24.67 2.16
C LYS A 1089 17.40 -24.78 3.04
N LEU A 1090 16.36 -25.46 2.57
CA LEU A 1090 15.21 -25.80 3.41
C LEU A 1090 15.52 -27.08 4.18
N SER A 1091 15.43 -27.04 5.51
CA SER A 1091 15.69 -28.15 6.42
C SER A 1091 14.41 -28.57 7.13
N VAL A 1092 14.17 -29.88 7.21
CA VAL A 1092 13.21 -30.50 8.13
C VAL A 1092 14.03 -31.15 9.24
N SER A 1093 13.86 -30.71 10.48
CA SER A 1093 14.69 -31.13 11.61
C SER A 1093 13.87 -31.54 12.83
N HIS A 1094 14.37 -32.50 13.59
CA HIS A 1094 13.76 -32.96 14.84
C HIS A 1094 14.56 -32.50 16.07
N ARG A 1095 13.90 -32.40 17.23
CA ARG A 1095 14.47 -31.86 18.48
C ARG A 1095 15.71 -32.57 18.99
N ASN A 1096 15.88 -33.85 18.63
CA ASN A 1096 17.12 -34.60 18.86
C ASN A 1096 18.33 -34.12 18.00
N ARG A 1097 18.22 -32.93 17.38
CA ARG A 1097 19.26 -32.23 16.60
C ARG A 1097 19.66 -32.94 15.30
N GLN A 1098 18.77 -33.75 14.74
CA GLN A 1098 18.97 -34.37 13.43
C GLN A 1098 18.17 -33.64 12.35
N SER A 1099 18.84 -33.29 11.26
CA SER A 1099 18.19 -32.85 10.02
C SER A 1099 17.69 -34.10 9.29
N ILE A 1100 16.38 -34.27 9.17
CA ILE A 1100 15.70 -35.43 8.56
C ILE A 1100 15.57 -35.28 7.05
N ARG A 1101 15.59 -34.06 6.52
CA ARG A 1101 15.68 -33.80 5.08
C ARG A 1101 16.21 -32.40 4.85
N VAL A 1102 17.12 -32.24 3.88
CA VAL A 1102 17.60 -30.92 3.45
C VAL A 1102 17.42 -30.80 1.94
N PHE A 1103 16.74 -29.73 1.53
CA PHE A 1103 16.51 -29.36 0.15
C PHE A 1103 17.41 -28.18 -0.22
N GLN A 1104 18.26 -28.37 -1.23
CA GLN A 1104 19.06 -27.28 -1.76
C GLN A 1104 18.27 -26.46 -2.78
N SER A 1105 18.65 -25.19 -2.94
CA SER A 1105 18.05 -24.28 -3.93
C SER A 1105 18.20 -24.78 -5.37
N ASP A 1106 19.23 -25.58 -5.64
CA ASP A 1106 19.53 -26.17 -6.94
C ASP A 1106 18.72 -27.45 -7.26
N GLY A 1107 17.82 -27.92 -6.38
CA GLY A 1107 17.07 -29.17 -6.56
C GLY A 1107 17.69 -30.39 -5.89
N THR A 1108 18.92 -30.32 -5.43
CA THR A 1108 19.61 -31.46 -4.81
C THR A 1108 19.01 -31.77 -3.45
N LEU A 1109 18.59 -33.02 -3.25
CA LEU A 1109 18.17 -33.54 -1.94
C LEU A 1109 19.37 -34.16 -1.23
N LEU A 1110 19.76 -33.60 -0.08
CA LEU A 1110 20.85 -34.17 0.70
C LEU A 1110 20.31 -35.34 1.57
N PRO A 1111 20.94 -36.53 1.51
CA PRO A 1111 20.64 -37.62 2.43
C PRO A 1111 21.09 -37.27 3.85
N THR A 1112 20.45 -37.90 4.84
CA THR A 1112 20.35 -37.35 6.20
C THR A 1112 21.28 -38.04 7.19
N SER A 1113 21.91 -37.22 8.06
CA SER A 1113 22.47 -37.54 9.39
C SER A 1113 23.33 -36.40 9.96
N THR A 1114 23.47 -35.27 9.26
CA THR A 1114 24.32 -34.17 9.73
C THR A 1114 23.55 -33.22 10.66
N SER A 1115 24.15 -32.95 11.83
CA SER A 1115 23.68 -31.92 12.77
C SER A 1115 23.91 -30.49 12.24
N SER A 1116 24.65 -30.34 11.15
CA SER A 1116 25.06 -29.07 10.56
C SER A 1116 23.91 -28.18 10.06
N TYR A 1117 22.73 -28.76 9.78
CA TYR A 1117 21.55 -28.02 9.28
C TYR A 1117 20.37 -28.05 10.26
N GLY A 1118 20.66 -28.27 11.55
CA GLY A 1118 19.63 -28.33 12.59
C GLY A 1118 19.06 -26.95 12.93
N LEU A 1119 17.73 -26.83 12.90
CA LEU A 1119 17.04 -25.55 13.17
C LEU A 1119 16.87 -25.25 14.66
N TRP A 1120 17.23 -26.20 15.54
CA TRP A 1120 17.01 -26.10 16.99
C TRP A 1120 17.96 -25.13 17.71
N GLY A 1121 18.99 -24.63 17.01
CA GLY A 1121 19.81 -23.51 17.47
C GLY A 1121 19.11 -22.15 17.34
N LEU A 1122 18.05 -22.05 16.56
CA LEU A 1122 17.31 -20.81 16.33
C LEU A 1122 16.26 -20.59 17.44
N PRO A 1123 16.11 -19.38 18.00
CA PRO A 1123 15.08 -19.12 19.00
C PRO A 1123 13.68 -19.05 18.37
N VAL A 1124 12.67 -19.53 19.11
CA VAL A 1124 11.25 -19.22 18.81
C VAL A 1124 11.03 -17.73 19.03
N GLY A 1125 10.30 -17.08 18.14
CA GLY A 1125 10.09 -15.63 18.16
C GLY A 1125 9.16 -15.16 17.04
N PRO A 1126 9.22 -13.89 16.65
CA PRO A 1126 8.47 -13.39 15.51
C PRO A 1126 8.76 -14.20 14.23
N PRO A 1127 7.78 -14.36 13.32
CA PRO A 1127 7.91 -15.13 12.06
C PRO A 1127 8.78 -14.40 11.01
N ILE A 1128 9.98 -13.95 11.37
CA ILE A 1128 10.88 -13.21 10.48
C ILE A 1128 11.23 -14.09 9.29
N GLY A 1129 10.98 -13.61 8.06
CA GLY A 1129 11.24 -14.40 6.86
C GLY A 1129 10.30 -15.60 6.68
N VAL A 1130 9.12 -15.59 7.32
CA VAL A 1130 8.02 -16.51 7.02
C VAL A 1130 6.84 -15.68 6.51
N THR A 1131 6.46 -15.87 5.25
CA THR A 1131 5.35 -15.18 4.60
C THR A 1131 4.35 -16.19 4.04
N PHE A 1132 3.17 -15.73 3.63
CA PHE A 1132 2.09 -16.61 3.19
C PHE A 1132 1.52 -16.11 1.86
N GLY A 1133 1.00 -17.04 1.07
CA GLY A 1133 0.18 -16.73 -0.10
C GLY A 1133 -1.02 -17.67 -0.17
N ASP A 1134 -1.76 -17.66 -1.28
CA ASP A 1134 -2.94 -18.51 -1.45
C ASP A 1134 -2.54 -20.00 -1.34
N ARG A 1135 -2.91 -20.67 -0.24
CA ARG A 1135 -2.63 -22.09 0.03
C ARG A 1135 -1.14 -22.48 0.05
N PHE A 1136 -0.23 -21.53 0.28
CA PHE A 1136 1.20 -21.83 0.46
C PHE A 1136 1.84 -20.96 1.53
N VAL A 1137 2.89 -21.49 2.14
CA VAL A 1137 3.78 -20.76 3.04
C VAL A 1137 5.15 -20.62 2.39
N GLN A 1138 5.74 -19.43 2.48
CA GLN A 1138 7.10 -19.14 2.08
C GLN A 1138 7.97 -18.98 3.33
N ILE A 1139 9.10 -19.68 3.36
CA ILE A 1139 10.11 -19.61 4.40
C ILE A 1139 11.43 -19.23 3.73
N GLY A 1140 11.82 -17.96 3.92
CA GLY A 1140 12.87 -17.30 3.14
C GLY A 1140 12.62 -17.41 1.64
N GLN A 1141 13.46 -18.15 0.91
CA GLN A 1141 13.36 -18.35 -0.54
C GLN A 1141 12.67 -19.68 -0.94
N PHE A 1142 12.12 -20.41 0.02
CA PHE A 1142 11.47 -21.70 -0.21
C PHE A 1142 9.97 -21.61 0.01
N ARG A 1143 9.18 -22.32 -0.79
CA ARG A 1143 7.71 -22.37 -0.71
C ARG A 1143 7.24 -23.80 -0.49
N LEU A 1144 6.25 -23.97 0.38
CA LEU A 1144 5.53 -25.22 0.60
C LEU A 1144 4.04 -24.96 0.44
N GLY A 1145 3.34 -25.70 -0.39
CA GLY A 1145 1.90 -25.47 -0.54
C GLY A 1145 1.17 -26.30 -1.57
N ASP A 1146 -0.15 -26.21 -1.49
CA ASP A 1146 -1.09 -26.83 -2.42
C ASP A 1146 -1.14 -26.03 -3.73
N VAL A 1147 -0.95 -26.72 -4.84
CA VAL A 1147 -0.96 -26.13 -6.19
C VAL A 1147 -2.39 -26.07 -6.74
N ASP A 1148 -3.12 -27.19 -6.68
CA ASP A 1148 -4.36 -27.40 -7.44
C ASP A 1148 -5.40 -28.29 -6.74
N GLY A 1149 -5.20 -28.58 -5.45
CA GLY A 1149 -6.02 -29.51 -4.66
C GLY A 1149 -5.66 -30.99 -4.88
N THR A 1150 -4.73 -31.29 -5.78
CA THR A 1150 -4.25 -32.66 -6.06
C THR A 1150 -2.73 -32.80 -5.99
N HIS A 1151 -1.99 -31.69 -6.02
CA HIS A 1151 -0.53 -31.64 -5.92
C HIS A 1151 -0.08 -30.72 -4.78
N PHE A 1152 0.82 -31.22 -3.94
CA PHE A 1152 1.56 -30.40 -2.96
C PHE A 1152 2.99 -30.22 -3.43
N SER A 1153 3.49 -29.00 -3.44
CA SER A 1153 4.85 -28.69 -3.90
C SER A 1153 5.73 -28.20 -2.76
N VAL A 1154 7.00 -28.60 -2.79
CA VAL A 1154 8.12 -27.95 -2.13
C VAL A 1154 8.97 -27.32 -3.23
N ALA A 1155 9.12 -26.00 -3.22
CA ALA A 1155 9.81 -25.24 -4.25
C ALA A 1155 10.82 -24.26 -3.65
N HIS A 1156 11.83 -23.92 -4.43
CA HIS A 1156 12.60 -22.69 -4.28
C HIS A 1156 12.00 -21.64 -5.23
N VAL A 1157 12.18 -20.34 -5.00
CA VAL A 1157 11.65 -19.28 -5.90
C VAL A 1157 12.06 -19.45 -7.38
N GLN A 1158 13.15 -20.18 -7.64
CA GLN A 1158 13.63 -20.46 -9.00
C GLN A 1158 13.09 -21.78 -9.59
N ARG A 1159 12.69 -22.77 -8.78
CA ARG A 1159 12.34 -24.13 -9.26
C ARG A 1159 11.56 -24.97 -8.25
N THR A 1160 10.79 -25.93 -8.75
CA THR A 1160 10.19 -26.98 -7.90
C THR A 1160 11.23 -28.03 -7.50
N LEU A 1161 11.21 -28.45 -6.23
CA LEU A 1161 12.16 -29.39 -5.64
C LEU A 1161 11.52 -30.76 -5.41
N GLN A 1162 10.26 -30.80 -4.97
CA GLN A 1162 9.51 -32.03 -4.68
C GLN A 1162 8.01 -31.81 -4.90
N VAL A 1163 7.30 -32.80 -5.46
CA VAL A 1163 5.83 -32.77 -5.64
C VAL A 1163 5.23 -34.07 -5.08
N TYR A 1164 4.17 -33.92 -4.27
CA TYR A 1164 3.37 -35.01 -3.73
C TYR A 1164 1.99 -35.00 -4.39
N LYS A 1165 1.44 -36.18 -4.66
CA LYS A 1165 0.14 -36.36 -5.30
C LYS A 1165 -0.92 -36.77 -4.27
N SER A 1166 -2.18 -36.38 -4.50
CA SER A 1166 -3.31 -36.65 -3.60
C SER A 1166 -3.53 -38.13 -3.29
N ASP A 1167 -3.09 -39.01 -4.19
CA ASP A 1167 -3.09 -40.47 -4.01
C ASP A 1167 -2.03 -40.97 -3.01
N GLY A 1168 -1.16 -40.09 -2.51
CA GLY A 1168 -0.08 -40.36 -1.58
C GLY A 1168 1.24 -40.78 -2.25
N ASN A 1169 1.35 -40.72 -3.57
CA ASN A 1169 2.61 -41.00 -4.27
C ASN A 1169 3.46 -39.74 -4.44
N LEU A 1170 4.76 -39.96 -4.60
CA LEU A 1170 5.72 -38.91 -4.92
C LEU A 1170 5.89 -38.82 -6.45
N GLU A 1171 5.93 -37.61 -7.00
CA GLU A 1171 6.33 -37.41 -8.39
C GLU A 1171 7.86 -37.50 -8.51
N THR A 1172 8.35 -38.49 -9.27
CA THR A 1172 9.79 -38.79 -9.36
C THR A 1172 10.50 -38.03 -10.47
N ASP A 1173 9.78 -37.59 -11.50
CA ASP A 1173 10.34 -36.90 -12.68
C ASP A 1173 9.95 -35.42 -12.69
N ILE A 1174 10.50 -34.65 -11.76
CA ILE A 1174 10.39 -33.19 -11.76
C ILE A 1174 11.51 -32.67 -12.67
N GLY A 1175 11.28 -32.77 -13.99
CA GLY A 1175 12.21 -32.27 -14.99
C GLY A 1175 12.58 -30.80 -14.73
N THR A 1176 13.76 -30.36 -15.18
CA THR A 1176 14.26 -28.98 -15.00
C THR A 1176 13.31 -27.91 -15.55
N ASP A 1177 12.42 -28.30 -16.46
CA ASP A 1177 11.59 -27.39 -17.25
C ASP A 1177 10.09 -27.46 -16.86
N ASN A 1178 9.70 -28.43 -16.02
CA ASN A 1178 8.29 -28.67 -15.68
C ASN A 1178 7.84 -27.82 -14.47
N ASN A 1179 7.50 -26.56 -14.77
CA ASN A 1179 6.87 -25.62 -13.83
C ASN A 1179 5.36 -25.83 -13.65
N THR A 1180 4.78 -26.92 -14.14
CA THR A 1180 3.32 -27.13 -14.12
C THR A 1180 2.75 -27.30 -12.70
N HIS A 1181 3.53 -27.88 -11.78
CA HIS A 1181 3.12 -28.10 -10.39
C HIS A 1181 3.96 -27.28 -9.40
N THR A 1182 4.08 -25.96 -9.62
CA THR A 1182 4.92 -25.08 -8.79
C THR A 1182 4.15 -24.01 -8.03
N THR A 1183 4.57 -23.75 -6.79
CA THR A 1183 4.18 -22.57 -6.01
C THR A 1183 5.10 -21.37 -6.26
N ALA A 1184 6.26 -21.54 -6.93
CA ALA A 1184 7.30 -20.51 -7.09
C ALA A 1184 6.86 -19.25 -7.84
N ARG A 1185 5.86 -19.36 -8.73
CA ARG A 1185 5.37 -18.25 -9.56
C ARG A 1185 4.09 -17.60 -9.03
N ARG A 1186 3.58 -18.05 -7.87
CA ARG A 1186 2.36 -17.49 -7.29
C ARG A 1186 2.69 -16.22 -6.51
N SER A 1187 1.84 -15.20 -6.59
CA SER A 1187 2.06 -13.96 -5.84
C SER A 1187 1.98 -14.22 -4.34
N LEU A 1188 2.80 -13.50 -3.57
CA LEU A 1188 2.64 -13.41 -2.13
C LEU A 1188 1.36 -12.63 -1.81
N LEU A 1189 0.73 -12.94 -0.68
CA LEU A 1189 -0.38 -12.16 -0.16
C LEU A 1189 0.10 -11.44 1.10
N GLU A 1190 -0.32 -10.18 1.27
CA GLU A 1190 -0.12 -9.47 2.53
C GLU A 1190 -1.01 -10.10 3.60
N CYS A 1191 -0.38 -10.92 4.43
CA CYS A 1191 -1.03 -11.78 5.39
C CYS A 1191 -0.55 -11.43 6.81
N ARG A 1192 -1.47 -11.09 7.71
CA ARG A 1192 -1.14 -10.83 9.12
C ARG A 1192 -1.27 -12.10 9.93
N VAL A 1193 -0.16 -12.66 10.40
CA VAL A 1193 -0.17 -13.68 11.46
C VAL A 1193 -0.58 -12.99 12.75
N VAL A 1194 -1.67 -13.43 13.39
CA VAL A 1194 -2.07 -12.94 14.71
C VAL A 1194 -1.56 -13.94 15.75
N PRO A 1195 -0.39 -13.72 16.38
CA PRO A 1195 0.04 -14.57 17.48
C PRO A 1195 -0.86 -14.35 18.69
N GLU A 1196 -1.46 -15.42 19.23
CA GLU A 1196 -2.13 -15.34 20.53
C GLU A 1196 -1.11 -15.24 21.66
N THR A 1197 -1.21 -14.21 22.49
CA THR A 1197 -0.49 -14.15 23.77
C THR A 1197 -1.14 -15.11 24.79
N PRO A 1198 -0.37 -15.98 25.47
CA PRO A 1198 -0.92 -16.95 26.41
C PRO A 1198 -1.55 -16.28 27.65
N ARG A 1199 -2.78 -16.69 27.99
CA ARG A 1199 -3.45 -16.27 29.23
C ARG A 1199 -2.80 -16.97 30.44
N PRO A 1200 -2.35 -16.27 31.50
CA PRO A 1200 -1.75 -16.92 32.66
C PRO A 1200 -2.80 -17.70 33.49
N PHE A 1201 -2.46 -18.95 33.80
CA PHE A 1201 -3.26 -19.85 34.64
C PHE A 1201 -3.12 -19.48 36.13
N LYS A 1202 -4.26 -19.39 36.83
CA LYS A 1202 -4.33 -19.15 38.28
C LYS A 1202 -4.06 -20.44 39.05
N ILE A 1203 -3.14 -20.40 40.02
CA ILE A 1203 -3.05 -21.41 41.08
C ILE A 1203 -4.06 -21.02 42.16
N GLY A 1204 -5.00 -21.91 42.47
CA GLY A 1204 -5.93 -21.74 43.58
C GLY A 1204 -5.16 -21.61 44.90
N SER A 1205 -5.43 -20.54 45.63
CA SER A 1205 -4.74 -20.16 46.87
C SER A 1205 -4.81 -21.29 47.91
N THR A 1206 -3.67 -21.87 48.26
CA THR A 1206 -3.52 -22.58 49.54
C THR A 1206 -3.20 -21.54 50.59
N VAL A 1207 -4.09 -21.33 51.56
CA VAL A 1207 -3.84 -20.42 52.68
C VAL A 1207 -3.05 -21.16 53.74
N VAL A 1208 -1.78 -20.77 53.93
CA VAL A 1208 -0.96 -21.15 55.08
C VAL A 1208 -1.06 -19.99 56.08
N ILE A 1209 -1.65 -20.23 57.24
CA ILE A 1209 -1.68 -19.24 58.33
C ILE A 1209 -0.47 -19.49 59.22
N TYR A 1210 0.43 -18.52 59.27
CA TYR A 1210 1.54 -18.47 60.22
C TYR A 1210 1.13 -17.62 61.44
N SER A 1211 1.33 -18.16 62.65
CA SER A 1211 1.12 -17.44 63.90
C SER A 1211 2.47 -17.13 64.55
N GLU A 1212 2.79 -15.85 64.70
CA GLU A 1212 4.07 -15.38 65.25
C GLU A 1212 4.28 -15.61 66.76
N ARG A 1213 3.34 -16.26 67.48
CA ARG A 1213 3.47 -16.47 68.94
C ARG A 1213 3.60 -17.92 69.41
N GLY A 1214 3.83 -18.87 68.51
CA GLY A 1214 4.23 -20.23 68.88
C GLY A 1214 4.59 -21.03 67.65
N GLY A 1215 5.89 -21.24 67.41
CA GLY A 1215 6.41 -21.79 66.15
C GLY A 1215 5.89 -23.20 65.81
N GLY A 1216 4.85 -23.28 64.98
CA GLY A 1216 4.38 -24.50 64.33
C GLY A 1216 3.28 -24.23 63.30
N PHE A 1217 3.36 -24.90 62.15
CA PHE A 1217 2.34 -24.81 61.08
C PHE A 1217 1.25 -25.88 61.28
N LEU A 1218 -0.01 -25.51 61.10
CA LEU A 1218 -1.15 -26.43 61.14
C LEU A 1218 -1.94 -26.33 59.82
N LEU A 1219 -2.07 -27.45 59.11
CA LEU A 1219 -2.83 -27.57 57.88
C LEU A 1219 -4.12 -28.34 58.19
N GLN A 1220 -5.28 -27.69 58.05
CA GLN A 1220 -6.57 -28.35 58.23
C GLN A 1220 -7.53 -27.93 57.11
N MET A 1221 -8.06 -28.93 56.40
CA MET A 1221 -9.12 -28.75 55.41
C MET A 1221 -10.47 -29.09 56.05
N CYS A 1222 -11.46 -28.21 55.91
CA CYS A 1222 -12.83 -28.49 56.31
C CYS A 1222 -13.79 -27.94 55.25
N PRO A 1223 -14.58 -28.78 54.56
CA PRO A 1223 -15.59 -28.32 53.63
C PRO A 1223 -16.91 -28.13 54.39
N SER A 1224 -17.41 -26.89 54.38
CA SER A 1224 -18.73 -26.45 54.88
C SER A 1224 -18.77 -25.93 56.32
N CYS A 1225 -18.63 -24.61 56.48
CA CYS A 1225 -19.19 -23.88 57.63
C CYS A 1225 -19.53 -22.43 57.22
N THR A 1226 -20.83 -22.11 57.28
CA THR A 1226 -21.39 -20.75 57.18
C THR A 1226 -21.16 -20.02 58.50
N VAL A 1227 -20.56 -18.81 58.48
CA VAL A 1227 -20.45 -17.97 59.68
C VAL A 1227 -21.07 -16.59 59.43
N LEU A 1228 -22.18 -16.37 60.14
CA LEU A 1228 -22.84 -15.10 60.40
C LEU A 1228 -21.94 -14.25 61.32
N LEU A 1229 -21.64 -12.99 60.97
CA LEU A 1229 -21.04 -12.05 61.93
C LEU A 1229 -21.85 -10.75 62.01
N LYS A 1230 -22.49 -10.63 63.18
CA LYS A 1230 -23.33 -9.56 63.67
C LYS A 1230 -22.43 -8.52 64.37
N ALA A 1231 -22.75 -7.24 64.17
CA ALA A 1231 -22.05 -6.10 64.73
C ALA A 1231 -21.98 -6.08 66.26
N LEU A 1232 -20.81 -5.75 66.83
CA LEU A 1232 -20.67 -5.16 68.16
C LEU A 1232 -19.44 -4.22 68.24
N ARG A 1233 -19.72 -2.94 68.51
CA ARG A 1233 -18.85 -1.95 69.21
C ARG A 1233 -18.62 -2.41 70.67
N PRO A 1234 -17.60 -1.97 71.44
CA PRO A 1234 -17.35 -0.55 71.75
C PRO A 1234 -15.90 -0.10 72.11
N ARG A 1235 -15.78 1.25 72.22
CA ARG A 1235 -14.92 2.11 73.09
C ARG A 1235 -13.67 1.45 73.71
N SER A 1236 -12.47 2.01 73.59
CA SER A 1236 -12.05 3.40 73.85
C SER A 1236 -10.79 3.77 73.06
#